data_AF-A0A819XY46-F1
#
_entry.id   AF-A0A819XY46-F1
#
_cell.length_a   1.000
_cell.length_b   1.000
_cell.length_c   1.000
_cell.angle_alpha   90.00
_cell.angle_beta   90.00
_cell.angle_gamma   90.00
#
_symmetry.space_group_name_H-M   'P 1'
#
loop_
_entity.id
_entity.type
_entity.pdbx_description
1 polymer ?
#
loop_
_entity_poly.entity_id
_entity_poly.type
_entity_poly.pdbx_seq_one_letter_code
_entity_poly.pdbx_strand_id
1 'polypeptide(L)'
;MLAASEKFHFVFSHELKDRIQIKINSVDGERTQQQQQQQQQSNNDTFFANSSSFIRTLNDGKRSEPYVLCQVFSDGQSLCMPVQSSFKSFTEKWSWNEWLTLPLRYCDLPRHAILALSIHEMISPTEIRIIGSTIIALFDNDGTFRQGIYDLKLWPNVPPDVKFNSSTPGKIDAVSNNEQILSNNTNQKIKSIASAPVIKTSNLQYNRKQITSKPLNITWNDDSAYPMLDELSRIAKVIKTQCDGHTINQEWLDQLVLAKTRTCLDKERSNSKSMLLMIEFARTMINDNECIKCDDVLNYPIGYTDLAVYDPELDLENIVESKHLKLSRSARKALDKDLKPTPQERDALMRIVAYAPGQFLSPQDQSLVWKYRFFLSQHKKALAKFLQCVQWETEEQVKQALDLLHQWVTMDTEDALELLGPTYNHPKVRSYAVSRLRQAPDEDLLLYLLQLVQALRYERFDINNTSMVDSVGEEQNSSNGTYENFANAVGQSDSTCSDQTKLSTSEVDLATFLIQRACEKPTIANYLFWYAFVECENNISSKDKATSEMYQAFVKRLSMTLKTTNEQTQQVRLSIEAQKKFVDKLVELTNIVKRVQGPAKVKEEKLRSLLLAGDDSPVKFNFLNFDPIPLPLDPEIRIRRIIPDKIKIFKSAKLPFLFVCETVDGEEYPIIFKNGDDLRQDQLILQIIMLIDRILRKENIDLKLTPYKVLSTSLKYGFVQFIDSQPLRNVLEPKRTIRQYLQSKTTVTNSEDTTLNETGIPHEVMDAYVKSCAGYCVVTYLLGVGDRHLDNLLLRDSGQLFHIDFGFIMGRDPKPLPQAMRVSKDMMEMLDDQRFLDFLRHCFTAFIILRKHANVFANLFSLMLDANIPDIALERDKTVKKLLDKFRLDLDDENAISYLKNLIDSSISAIVPQVYDYFHNLLLAFR
;
A
#
# COMPACT_ATOMS: atom_id res chain seq x y z
N MET A 1 37.28 52.23 -7.37
CA MET A 1 36.29 51.65 -8.32
C MET A 1 35.94 50.27 -7.81
N LEU A 2 34.79 50.16 -7.17
CA LEU A 2 34.27 48.92 -6.58
C LEU A 2 33.76 48.02 -7.71
N ALA A 3 34.25 46.79 -7.78
CA ALA A 3 33.70 45.75 -8.61
C ALA A 3 32.25 45.50 -8.18
N ALA A 4 31.31 45.72 -9.10
CA ALA A 4 29.92 45.38 -8.89
C ALA A 4 29.82 43.86 -8.77
N SER A 5 29.36 43.37 -7.62
CA SER A 5 28.95 41.97 -7.48
C SER A 5 27.68 41.78 -8.31
N GLU A 6 27.78 41.08 -9.44
CA GLU A 6 26.59 40.63 -10.17
C GLU A 6 25.78 39.70 -9.25
N LYS A 7 24.54 40.10 -8.97
CA LYS A 7 23.56 39.25 -8.28
C LYS A 7 22.94 38.32 -9.33
N PHE A 8 23.16 37.02 -9.21
CA PHE A 8 22.36 36.02 -9.94
C PHE A 8 20.91 36.12 -9.45
N HIS A 9 19.95 36.38 -10.33
CA HIS A 9 18.54 36.23 -9.97
C HIS A 9 18.05 34.87 -10.47
N PHE A 10 17.16 34.23 -9.70
CA PHE A 10 16.57 32.94 -10.05
C PHE A 10 15.16 33.19 -10.57
N VAL A 11 14.77 32.43 -11.58
CA VAL A 11 13.37 32.34 -12.04
C VAL A 11 12.79 31.02 -11.56
N PHE A 12 11.63 31.04 -10.93
CA PHE A 12 11.04 29.80 -10.41
C PHE A 12 10.39 28.99 -11.54
N SER A 13 10.46 27.65 -11.46
CA SER A 13 9.92 26.76 -12.48
C SER A 13 8.43 26.99 -12.75
N HIS A 14 7.64 27.40 -11.75
CA HIS A 14 6.20 27.69 -11.89
C HIS A 14 5.90 28.93 -12.76
N GLU A 15 6.85 29.86 -12.88
CA GLU A 15 6.69 31.09 -13.67
C GLU A 15 6.88 30.84 -15.18
N LEU A 16 7.37 29.64 -15.54
CA LEU A 16 7.76 29.27 -16.89
C LEU A 16 6.76 28.33 -17.55
N LYS A 17 6.05 28.86 -18.55
CA LYS A 17 5.06 28.11 -19.35
C LYS A 17 5.65 27.49 -20.62
N ASP A 18 6.93 27.71 -20.88
CA ASP A 18 7.62 27.15 -22.05
C ASP A 18 7.83 25.64 -21.92
N ARG A 19 7.87 24.95 -23.07
CA ARG A 19 8.13 23.50 -23.13
C ARG A 19 9.62 23.21 -23.02
N ILE A 20 9.95 22.07 -22.42
CA ILE A 20 11.34 21.63 -22.26
C ILE A 20 11.87 21.11 -23.58
N GLN A 21 13.08 21.55 -23.93
CA GLN A 21 13.78 21.12 -25.14
C GLN A 21 15.11 20.46 -24.79
N ILE A 22 15.35 19.31 -25.40
CA ILE A 22 16.57 18.52 -25.23
C ILE A 22 17.10 18.14 -26.59
N LYS A 23 18.39 18.39 -26.82
CA LYS A 23 19.07 17.99 -28.04
C LYS A 23 19.78 16.65 -27.82
N ILE A 24 19.53 15.71 -28.72
CA ILE A 24 20.29 14.47 -28.80
C ILE A 24 21.43 14.69 -29.80
N ASN A 25 22.69 14.64 -29.34
CA ASN A 25 23.83 14.94 -30.19
C ASN A 25 24.42 13.69 -30.82
N SER A 26 25.29 12.95 -30.11
CA SER A 26 26.01 11.79 -30.64
C SER A 26 26.21 10.70 -29.60
N VAL A 27 26.53 9.49 -30.07
CA VAL A 27 27.01 8.38 -29.25
C VAL A 27 28.43 8.02 -29.69
N ASP A 28 29.35 7.98 -28.73
CA ASP A 28 30.77 7.64 -28.93
C ASP A 28 31.18 6.46 -28.00
N GLY A 29 32.11 5.60 -28.43
CA GLY A 29 32.67 4.48 -27.65
C GLY A 29 32.75 3.13 -28.40
N GLU A 30 33.60 2.19 -27.96
CA GLU A 30 33.79 0.87 -28.59
C GLU A 30 32.68 -0.15 -28.22
N ARG A 31 32.13 -0.85 -29.22
CA ARG A 31 31.30 -2.06 -29.02
C ARG A 31 32.20 -3.24 -28.66
N THR A 32 32.07 -3.79 -27.45
CA THR A 32 32.91 -4.91 -26.99
C THR A 32 32.72 -6.17 -27.86
N GLN A 33 33.80 -6.89 -28.20
CA GLN A 33 33.79 -8.07 -29.10
C GLN A 33 32.79 -9.18 -28.69
N GLN A 34 32.44 -9.32 -27.40
CA GLN A 34 31.41 -10.26 -26.94
C GLN A 34 30.00 -9.95 -27.48
N GLN A 35 29.71 -8.69 -27.81
CA GLN A 35 28.42 -8.26 -28.35
C GLN A 35 28.27 -8.57 -29.86
N GLN A 36 29.40 -8.66 -30.59
CA GLN A 36 29.40 -9.08 -32.00
C GLN A 36 29.22 -10.61 -32.15
N GLN A 37 29.70 -11.40 -31.18
CA GLN A 37 29.55 -12.86 -31.19
C GLN A 37 28.11 -13.31 -30.86
N GLN A 38 27.39 -12.60 -29.98
CA GLN A 38 25.97 -12.89 -29.71
C GLN A 38 25.04 -12.60 -30.90
N GLN A 39 25.36 -11.61 -31.75
CA GLN A 39 24.64 -11.39 -33.02
C GLN A 39 24.90 -12.48 -34.08
N GLN A 40 26.04 -13.19 -34.00
CA GLN A 40 26.33 -14.31 -34.90
C GLN A 40 25.73 -15.64 -34.42
N GLN A 41 25.56 -15.82 -33.10
CA GLN A 41 24.92 -17.03 -32.54
C GLN A 41 23.38 -17.00 -32.64
N SER A 42 22.73 -15.85 -32.53
CA SER A 42 21.26 -15.77 -32.67
C SER A 42 20.74 -16.00 -34.10
N ASN A 43 21.61 -15.91 -35.11
CA ASN A 43 21.25 -16.14 -36.51
C ASN A 43 21.41 -17.60 -36.97
N ASN A 44 21.95 -18.49 -36.12
CA ASN A 44 22.26 -19.88 -36.53
C ASN A 44 21.39 -20.96 -35.87
N ASP A 45 20.58 -20.64 -34.86
CA ASP A 45 19.73 -21.62 -34.17
C ASP A 45 18.24 -21.45 -34.50
N THR A 46 17.84 -21.80 -35.73
CA THR A 46 16.53 -22.43 -35.95
C THR A 46 16.55 -23.31 -37.20
N PHE A 47 16.87 -24.58 -36.97
CA PHE A 47 16.55 -25.69 -37.86
C PHE A 47 15.02 -25.81 -37.98
N PHE A 48 14.43 -25.47 -39.14
CA PHE A 48 13.37 -26.27 -39.78
C PHE A 48 13.26 -25.86 -41.25
N ALA A 49 13.56 -26.83 -42.11
CA ALA A 49 13.35 -26.78 -43.54
C ALA A 49 11.85 -26.92 -43.87
N ASN A 50 11.31 -26.01 -44.70
CA ASN A 50 10.74 -26.33 -46.02
C ASN A 50 9.79 -25.23 -46.52
N SER A 51 9.90 -24.95 -47.82
CA SER A 51 8.94 -24.25 -48.69
C SER A 51 8.94 -22.71 -48.70
N SER A 52 9.94 -22.13 -49.37
CA SER A 52 9.75 -21.36 -50.62
C SER A 52 11.03 -20.57 -50.96
N SER A 53 11.63 -20.94 -52.08
CA SER A 53 12.88 -20.41 -52.64
C SER A 53 12.73 -19.03 -53.30
N PHE A 54 11.97 -18.12 -52.68
CA PHE A 54 11.76 -16.75 -53.19
C PHE A 54 12.28 -15.65 -52.24
N ILE A 55 12.66 -15.99 -51.00
CA ILE A 55 13.19 -15.06 -49.99
C ILE A 55 14.66 -15.37 -49.68
N ARG A 56 15.49 -15.61 -50.72
CA ARG A 56 16.95 -15.73 -50.53
C ARG A 56 17.78 -14.66 -51.24
N THR A 57 17.10 -13.72 -51.92
CA THR A 57 17.72 -12.64 -52.71
C THR A 57 17.46 -11.24 -52.12
N LEU A 58 16.91 -11.16 -50.89
CA LEU A 58 16.67 -9.89 -50.17
C LEU A 58 17.50 -9.75 -48.88
N ASN A 59 18.45 -10.66 -48.63
CA ASN A 59 19.39 -10.56 -47.51
C ASN A 59 20.68 -9.81 -47.87
N ASP A 60 20.59 -8.88 -48.82
CA ASP A 60 21.63 -7.88 -49.04
C ASP A 60 21.30 -6.65 -48.18
N GLY A 61 21.92 -6.61 -46.99
CA GLY A 61 22.38 -5.34 -46.41
C GLY A 61 21.40 -4.32 -45.83
N LYS A 62 20.10 -4.59 -45.63
CA LYS A 62 19.25 -3.67 -44.83
C LYS A 62 19.43 -3.93 -43.33
N ARG A 63 20.52 -3.38 -42.81
CA ARG A 63 20.81 -3.27 -41.37
C ARG A 63 19.92 -2.18 -40.75
N SER A 64 19.43 -2.47 -39.56
CA SER A 64 18.46 -1.72 -38.76
C SER A 64 18.89 -0.30 -38.38
N GLU A 65 17.97 0.66 -38.45
CA GLU A 65 18.20 2.08 -38.16
C GLU A 65 17.89 2.38 -36.68
N PRO A 66 18.87 2.79 -35.86
CA PRO A 66 18.61 3.12 -34.47
C PRO A 66 17.92 4.48 -34.29
N TYR A 67 17.16 4.59 -33.21
CA TYR A 67 16.56 5.84 -32.73
C TYR A 67 16.66 5.94 -31.19
N VAL A 68 16.55 7.16 -30.66
CA VAL A 68 16.58 7.45 -29.22
C VAL A 68 15.18 7.74 -28.73
N LEU A 69 14.79 7.08 -27.65
CA LEU A 69 13.54 7.28 -26.94
C LEU A 69 13.82 8.04 -25.64
N CYS A 70 13.15 9.17 -25.44
CA CYS A 70 13.31 10.06 -24.30
C CYS A 70 12.00 10.11 -23.50
N GLN A 71 12.04 9.84 -22.21
CA GLN A 71 10.86 9.87 -21.35
C GLN A 71 11.19 10.40 -19.96
N VAL A 72 10.30 11.20 -19.39
CA VAL A 72 10.48 11.78 -18.06
C VAL A 72 9.64 11.01 -17.04
N PHE A 73 10.21 10.80 -15.86
CA PHE A 73 9.60 10.10 -14.75
C PHE A 73 9.78 10.88 -13.45
N SER A 74 8.91 10.68 -12.47
CA SER A 74 9.08 11.11 -11.08
C SER A 74 8.55 10.02 -10.16
N ASP A 75 9.30 9.67 -9.11
CA ASP A 75 8.92 8.65 -8.12
C ASP A 75 8.47 7.31 -8.74
N GLY A 76 9.08 6.92 -9.86
CA GLY A 76 8.78 5.69 -10.60
C GLY A 76 7.55 5.75 -11.52
N GLN A 77 6.84 6.88 -11.59
CA GLN A 77 5.72 7.11 -12.51
C GLN A 77 6.18 7.95 -13.70
N SER A 78 5.69 7.65 -14.91
CA SER A 78 6.00 8.47 -16.08
C SER A 78 5.19 9.76 -16.05
N LEU A 79 5.87 10.89 -16.24
CA LEU A 79 5.22 12.21 -16.33
C LEU A 79 4.70 12.50 -17.73
N CYS A 80 5.20 11.81 -18.76
CA CYS A 80 4.81 12.08 -20.14
C CYS A 80 5.03 10.91 -21.09
N MET A 81 4.36 10.95 -22.24
CA MET A 81 4.62 10.01 -23.33
C MET A 81 6.08 10.09 -23.81
N PRO A 82 6.68 8.97 -24.22
CA PRO A 82 8.05 8.96 -24.70
C PRO A 82 8.14 9.70 -26.05
N VAL A 83 9.13 10.57 -26.19
CA VAL A 83 9.45 11.28 -27.43
C VAL A 83 10.58 10.55 -28.13
N GLN A 84 10.36 10.23 -29.41
CA GLN A 84 11.35 9.54 -30.24
C GLN A 84 12.09 10.52 -31.13
N SER A 85 13.37 10.26 -31.37
CA SER A 85 14.18 10.92 -32.39
C SER A 85 13.89 10.37 -33.79
N SER A 86 14.41 11.04 -34.81
CA SER A 86 14.55 10.46 -36.14
C SER A 86 15.36 9.16 -36.15
N PHE A 87 15.00 8.25 -37.07
CA PHE A 87 15.80 7.08 -37.40
C PHE A 87 17.09 7.52 -38.11
N LYS A 88 18.23 6.90 -37.77
CA LYS A 88 19.52 7.19 -38.43
C LYS A 88 20.08 5.99 -39.16
N SER A 89 20.51 6.21 -40.40
CA SER A 89 21.23 5.23 -41.22
C SER A 89 22.64 4.96 -40.69
N PHE A 90 23.15 3.74 -40.89
CA PHE A 90 24.40 3.26 -40.32
C PHE A 90 25.65 4.06 -40.76
N THR A 91 26.26 4.80 -39.83
CA THR A 91 27.64 5.32 -39.87
C THR A 91 28.40 4.82 -38.64
N GLU A 92 29.75 4.74 -38.70
CA GLU A 92 30.61 4.30 -37.58
C GLU A 92 30.41 5.10 -36.27
N LYS A 93 29.80 6.28 -36.37
CA LYS A 93 29.35 7.11 -35.26
C LYS A 93 27.87 7.43 -35.42
N TRP A 94 27.09 7.28 -34.36
CA TRP A 94 25.70 7.74 -34.36
C TRP A 94 25.65 9.21 -33.97
N SER A 95 25.09 10.05 -34.84
CA SER A 95 24.91 11.47 -34.60
C SER A 95 23.51 11.88 -35.05
N TRP A 96 22.69 12.31 -34.10
CA TRP A 96 21.33 12.82 -34.32
C TRP A 96 21.35 14.32 -34.57
N ASN A 97 22.04 15.06 -33.70
CA ASN A 97 22.07 16.53 -33.67
C ASN A 97 20.66 17.14 -33.77
N GLU A 98 19.70 16.55 -33.07
CA GLU A 98 18.26 16.79 -33.20
C GLU A 98 17.68 17.34 -31.90
N TRP A 99 16.92 18.44 -31.97
CA TRP A 99 16.18 18.99 -30.83
C TRP A 99 14.83 18.29 -30.70
N LEU A 100 14.60 17.68 -29.54
CA LEU A 100 13.34 17.08 -29.15
C LEU A 100 12.63 18.01 -28.16
N THR A 101 11.37 18.34 -28.47
CA THR A 101 10.51 19.11 -27.55
C THR A 101 9.67 18.12 -26.76
N LEU A 102 9.88 18.07 -25.46
CA LEU A 102 9.10 17.22 -24.57
C LEU A 102 7.69 17.80 -24.38
N PRO A 103 6.65 16.96 -24.25
CA PRO A 103 5.28 17.40 -23.96
C PRO A 103 5.10 17.78 -22.48
N LEU A 104 6.10 18.45 -21.90
CA LEU A 104 6.12 18.95 -20.51
C LEU A 104 6.61 20.38 -20.51
N ARG A 105 5.99 21.23 -19.68
CA ARG A 105 6.47 22.59 -19.42
C ARG A 105 7.36 22.62 -18.19
N TYR A 106 8.17 23.67 -18.06
CA TYR A 106 9.00 23.87 -16.87
C TYR A 106 8.18 23.90 -15.57
N CYS A 107 6.96 24.46 -15.61
CA CYS A 107 6.04 24.49 -14.46
C CYS A 107 5.45 23.13 -14.05
N ASP A 108 5.54 22.12 -14.91
CA ASP A 108 4.97 20.80 -14.67
C ASP A 108 6.00 19.83 -14.03
N LEU A 109 7.26 20.25 -13.86
CA LEU A 109 8.34 19.39 -13.37
C LEU A 109 8.45 19.39 -11.83
N PRO A 110 8.29 18.24 -11.17
CA PRO A 110 8.62 18.09 -9.76
C PRO A 110 10.14 18.01 -9.54
N ARG A 111 10.59 18.28 -8.31
CA ARG A 111 12.01 18.27 -7.92
C ARG A 111 12.74 16.95 -8.23
N HIS A 112 12.03 15.83 -8.10
CA HIS A 112 12.57 14.48 -8.29
C HIS A 112 12.45 13.98 -9.74
N ALA A 113 12.19 14.87 -10.71
CA ALA A 113 12.04 14.47 -12.10
C ALA A 113 13.36 13.92 -12.69
N ILE A 114 13.27 12.73 -13.28
CA ILE A 114 14.36 11.98 -13.92
C ILE A 114 14.05 11.84 -15.40
N LEU A 115 15.01 12.16 -16.25
CA LEU A 115 14.99 11.88 -17.68
C LEU A 115 15.63 10.52 -17.95
N ALA A 116 14.86 9.60 -18.52
CA ALA A 116 15.34 8.33 -19.02
C ALA A 116 15.52 8.39 -20.55
N LEU A 117 16.66 7.90 -21.02
CA LEU A 117 17.06 7.85 -22.42
C LEU A 117 17.40 6.41 -22.77
N SER A 118 16.83 5.89 -23.86
CA SER A 118 17.11 4.54 -24.34
C SER A 118 17.28 4.51 -25.85
N ILE A 119 18.27 3.76 -26.33
CA ILE A 119 18.55 3.61 -27.76
C ILE A 119 17.97 2.27 -28.21
N HIS A 120 17.12 2.34 -29.22
CA HIS A 120 16.39 1.19 -29.76
C HIS A 120 16.80 0.92 -31.20
N GLU A 121 16.82 -0.36 -31.56
CA GLU A 121 17.11 -0.87 -32.89
C GLU A 121 15.92 -1.71 -33.37
N MET A 122 15.40 -1.41 -34.56
CA MET A 122 14.25 -2.11 -35.13
C MET A 122 14.72 -3.27 -36.01
N ILE A 123 14.61 -4.51 -35.50
CA ILE A 123 15.07 -5.72 -36.20
C ILE A 123 14.01 -6.20 -37.19
N SER A 124 12.74 -6.10 -36.83
CA SER A 124 11.58 -6.43 -37.68
C SER A 124 10.39 -5.50 -37.36
N PRO A 125 9.32 -5.49 -38.17
CA PRO A 125 8.10 -4.71 -37.91
C PRO A 125 7.45 -4.97 -36.54
N THR A 126 7.78 -6.10 -35.90
CA THR A 126 7.21 -6.55 -34.63
C THR A 126 8.25 -6.70 -33.53
N GLU A 127 9.54 -6.45 -33.80
CA GLU A 127 10.63 -6.73 -32.86
C GLU A 127 11.60 -5.55 -32.75
N ILE A 128 11.66 -4.98 -31.55
CA ILE A 128 12.51 -3.84 -31.18
C ILE A 128 13.49 -4.30 -30.10
N ARG A 129 14.77 -4.01 -30.28
CA ARG A 129 15.84 -4.35 -29.35
C ARG A 129 16.43 -3.10 -28.72
N ILE A 130 16.62 -3.13 -27.40
CA ILE A 130 17.33 -2.07 -26.66
C ILE A 130 18.84 -2.29 -26.81
N ILE A 131 19.53 -1.29 -27.37
CA ILE A 131 21.00 -1.25 -27.45
C ILE A 131 21.57 -0.84 -26.10
N GLY A 132 20.99 0.16 -25.46
CA GLY A 132 21.37 0.60 -24.12
C GLY A 132 20.53 1.75 -23.60
N SER A 133 20.62 1.99 -22.29
CA SER A 133 19.85 3.03 -21.60
C SER A 133 20.68 3.81 -20.59
N THR A 134 20.19 4.99 -20.22
CA THR A 134 20.80 5.88 -19.24
C THR A 134 19.75 6.77 -18.59
N ILE A 135 19.98 7.20 -17.36
CA ILE A 135 19.10 8.12 -16.64
C ILE A 135 19.85 9.34 -16.10
N ILE A 136 19.20 10.50 -16.05
CA ILE A 136 19.75 11.73 -15.44
C ILE A 136 18.64 12.51 -14.72
N ALA A 137 18.90 13.01 -13.50
CA ALA A 137 18.00 13.93 -12.82
C ALA A 137 17.95 15.29 -13.55
N LEU A 138 16.75 15.85 -13.76
CA LEU A 138 16.56 17.14 -14.44
C LEU A 138 16.98 18.33 -13.56
N PHE A 139 16.87 18.19 -12.25
CA PHE A 139 17.38 19.15 -11.27
C PHE A 139 18.68 18.64 -10.63
N ASP A 140 19.58 19.55 -10.27
CA ASP A 140 20.75 19.25 -9.45
C ASP A 140 20.43 19.26 -7.94
N ASN A 141 21.42 18.96 -7.10
CA ASN A 141 21.26 18.90 -5.64
C ASN A 141 20.81 20.24 -5.04
N ASP A 142 21.13 21.36 -5.70
CA ASP A 142 20.78 22.71 -5.30
C ASP A 142 19.37 23.13 -5.80
N GLY A 143 18.67 22.23 -6.51
CA GLY A 143 17.33 22.45 -7.04
C GLY A 143 17.31 23.30 -8.32
N THR A 144 18.45 23.45 -9.00
CA THR A 144 18.57 24.20 -10.26
C THR A 144 18.39 23.27 -11.45
N PHE A 145 17.62 23.70 -12.46
CA PHE A 145 17.43 22.93 -13.68
C PHE A 145 18.73 22.81 -14.47
N ARG A 146 19.07 21.60 -14.93
CA ARG A 146 20.30 21.36 -15.69
C ARG A 146 20.25 22.02 -17.07
N GLN A 147 21.26 22.82 -17.38
CA GLN A 147 21.42 23.48 -18.68
C GLN A 147 22.78 23.16 -19.31
N GLY A 148 22.85 23.16 -20.64
CA GLY A 148 24.08 22.90 -21.40
C GLY A 148 24.32 21.42 -21.74
N ILE A 149 25.55 21.10 -22.13
CA ILE A 149 25.95 19.80 -22.69
C ILE A 149 26.36 18.83 -21.58
N TYR A 150 25.89 17.58 -21.67
CA TYR A 150 26.20 16.48 -20.75
C TYR A 150 26.58 15.21 -21.52
N ASP A 151 27.58 14.48 -21.00
CA ASP A 151 27.98 13.15 -21.48
C ASP A 151 27.48 12.08 -20.50
N LEU A 152 26.60 11.20 -20.95
CA LEU A 152 25.94 10.20 -20.12
C LEU A 152 26.42 8.79 -20.43
N LYS A 153 26.69 7.99 -19.39
CA LYS A 153 27.12 6.61 -19.56
C LYS A 153 25.94 5.78 -20.03
N LEU A 154 26.10 5.09 -21.15
CA LEU A 154 25.09 4.18 -21.69
C LEU A 154 25.34 2.76 -21.18
N TRP A 155 24.32 2.16 -20.56
CA TRP A 155 24.36 0.80 -20.04
C TRP A 155 23.82 -0.17 -21.09
N PRO A 156 24.62 -1.12 -21.60
CA PRO A 156 24.27 -1.92 -22.78
C PRO A 156 23.24 -3.01 -22.47
N ASN A 157 22.24 -3.16 -23.35
CA ASN A 157 21.16 -4.16 -23.30
C ASN A 157 20.33 -4.19 -22.00
N VAL A 158 20.29 -3.09 -21.23
CA VAL A 158 19.47 -2.97 -20.02
C VAL A 158 18.42 -1.88 -20.23
N PRO A 159 17.13 -2.09 -19.86
CA PRO A 159 16.13 -1.02 -19.86
C PRO A 159 16.43 0.03 -18.77
N PRO A 160 15.95 1.28 -18.90
CA PRO A 160 16.24 2.33 -17.92
C PRO A 160 15.63 1.99 -16.55
N ASP A 161 16.45 1.95 -15.50
CA ASP A 161 16.01 1.71 -14.12
C ASP A 161 15.72 3.03 -13.41
N VAL A 162 14.44 3.37 -13.22
CA VAL A 162 13.97 4.68 -12.72
C VAL A 162 13.85 4.71 -11.19
N LYS A 163 14.62 3.88 -10.47
CA LYS A 163 14.65 3.85 -9.00
C LYS A 163 15.65 4.86 -8.44
N PHE A 164 15.46 5.25 -7.18
CA PHE A 164 16.36 6.13 -6.44
C PHE A 164 17.82 5.60 -6.41
N ASN A 165 18.00 4.29 -6.33
CA ASN A 165 19.29 3.59 -6.49
C ASN A 165 19.35 2.87 -7.84
N SER A 166 19.36 3.64 -8.93
CA SER A 166 19.31 3.10 -10.30
C SER A 166 20.52 2.22 -10.63
N SER A 167 20.28 1.09 -11.29
CA SER A 167 21.33 0.27 -11.92
C SER A 167 21.87 0.86 -13.24
N THR A 168 21.26 1.93 -13.77
CA THR A 168 21.64 2.58 -15.04
C THR A 168 21.92 4.09 -14.90
N PRO A 169 22.73 4.55 -13.93
CA PRO A 169 22.97 5.98 -13.72
C PRO A 169 23.80 6.58 -14.87
N GLY A 170 23.38 7.72 -15.40
CA GLY A 170 24.08 8.44 -16.46
C GLY A 170 25.27 9.25 -15.96
N LYS A 171 25.21 9.73 -14.71
CA LYS A 171 26.33 10.30 -13.95
C LYS A 171 26.69 9.35 -12.81
N ILE A 172 27.96 8.97 -12.70
CA ILE A 172 28.47 8.22 -11.54
C ILE A 172 28.89 9.26 -10.51
N ASP A 173 28.10 9.45 -9.46
CA ASP A 173 28.53 10.25 -8.31
C ASP A 173 29.75 9.56 -7.69
N ALA A 174 30.85 10.30 -7.56
CA ALA A 174 32.06 9.84 -6.91
C ALA A 174 31.86 9.80 -5.38
N VAL A 175 30.90 9.01 -4.87
CA VAL A 175 30.70 8.86 -3.42
C VAL A 175 30.31 7.43 -3.06
N SER A 176 31.31 6.57 -2.93
CA SER A 176 31.45 5.71 -1.74
C SER A 176 32.83 5.06 -1.74
N ASN A 177 33.65 5.42 -0.75
CA ASN A 177 34.97 4.88 -0.39
C ASN A 177 36.13 5.22 -1.34
N ASN A 178 36.67 6.46 -1.24
CA ASN A 178 38.13 6.78 -1.35
C ASN A 178 38.48 8.29 -1.37
N GLU A 179 37.59 9.21 -0.97
CA GLU A 179 37.90 10.65 -0.96
C GLU A 179 38.94 11.11 0.08
N GLN A 180 39.32 10.27 1.06
CA GLN A 180 40.36 10.63 2.03
C GLN A 180 41.80 10.35 1.57
N ILE A 181 42.02 9.59 0.48
CA ILE A 181 43.38 9.18 0.07
C ILE A 181 43.87 9.91 -1.19
N LEU A 182 43.00 10.24 -2.16
CA LEU A 182 43.42 10.97 -3.37
C LEU A 182 43.49 12.50 -3.20
N SER A 183 42.66 13.08 -2.33
CA SER A 183 42.60 14.54 -2.11
C SER A 183 43.88 15.11 -1.47
N ASN A 184 44.68 14.28 -0.79
CA ASN A 184 45.94 14.73 -0.18
C ASN A 184 47.11 14.75 -1.18
N ASN A 185 47.14 13.84 -2.16
CA ASN A 185 48.23 13.76 -3.14
C ASN A 185 48.03 14.72 -4.35
N THR A 186 46.79 14.98 -4.76
CA THR A 186 46.50 15.97 -5.83
C THR A 186 46.64 17.40 -5.34
N ASN A 187 46.16 17.73 -4.14
CA ASN A 187 46.30 19.09 -3.57
C ASN A 187 47.75 19.46 -3.23
N GLN A 188 48.61 18.50 -2.86
CA GLN A 188 50.04 18.76 -2.68
C GLN A 188 50.77 19.03 -4.01
N LYS A 189 50.40 18.33 -5.10
CA LYS A 189 50.95 18.61 -6.44
C LYS A 189 50.41 19.91 -7.04
N ILE A 190 49.15 20.25 -6.81
CA ILE A 190 48.55 21.50 -7.31
C ILE A 190 49.14 22.72 -6.58
N LYS A 191 49.43 22.62 -5.27
CA LYS A 191 50.18 23.67 -4.54
C LYS A 191 51.60 23.88 -5.08
N SER A 192 52.24 22.83 -5.61
CA SER A 192 53.57 22.95 -6.24
C SER A 192 53.55 23.60 -7.63
N ILE A 193 52.41 23.51 -8.33
CA ILE A 193 52.21 24.13 -9.66
C ILE A 193 51.78 25.60 -9.50
N ALA A 194 50.97 25.90 -8.49
CA ALA A 194 50.52 27.26 -8.18
C ALA A 194 51.59 28.14 -7.49
N SER A 195 52.72 27.57 -7.05
CA SER A 195 53.82 28.30 -6.41
C SER A 195 54.94 28.77 -7.37
N ALA A 196 54.76 28.68 -8.69
CA ALA A 196 55.70 29.27 -9.63
C ALA A 196 55.54 30.82 -9.66
N PRO A 197 56.62 31.61 -9.54
CA PRO A 197 56.51 33.04 -9.28
C PRO A 197 55.96 33.81 -10.48
N VAL A 198 55.06 34.73 -10.17
CA VAL A 198 54.47 35.75 -11.04
C VAL A 198 55.58 36.51 -11.78
N ILE A 199 55.70 36.28 -13.08
CA ILE A 199 56.50 37.15 -13.96
C ILE A 199 55.72 38.44 -14.15
N LYS A 200 56.10 39.48 -13.39
CA LYS A 200 55.67 40.86 -13.65
C LYS A 200 56.11 41.24 -15.07
N THR A 201 55.16 41.69 -15.87
CA THR A 201 55.43 42.25 -17.19
C THR A 201 56.22 43.56 -17.04
N SER A 202 57.53 43.47 -17.25
CA SER A 202 58.30 44.60 -17.72
C SER A 202 59.32 44.08 -18.73
N ASN A 203 59.15 44.52 -19.97
CA ASN A 203 60.06 44.41 -21.10
C ASN A 203 60.12 43.09 -21.89
N LEU A 204 59.91 43.31 -23.20
CA LEU A 204 60.59 42.70 -24.35
C LEU A 204 60.08 41.37 -24.92
N GLN A 205 59.57 41.52 -26.14
CA GLN A 205 59.97 40.81 -27.38
C GLN A 205 59.79 39.28 -27.47
N TYR A 206 58.94 38.93 -28.43
CA TYR A 206 59.09 37.81 -29.37
C TYR A 206 60.29 36.86 -29.15
N ASN A 207 60.00 35.58 -28.91
CA ASN A 207 60.62 34.53 -29.72
C ASN A 207 59.78 33.24 -29.77
N ARG A 208 59.29 32.94 -30.98
CA ARG A 208 58.91 31.59 -31.42
C ARG A 208 60.16 30.73 -31.42
N LYS A 209 60.20 29.65 -30.63
CA LYS A 209 60.57 28.27 -31.03
C LYS A 209 60.97 27.40 -29.82
N GLN A 210 60.57 26.14 -29.92
CA GLN A 210 61.05 24.95 -29.21
C GLN A 210 60.66 24.79 -27.72
N ILE A 211 59.58 24.04 -27.48
CA ILE A 211 59.64 22.95 -26.50
C ILE A 211 59.11 21.70 -27.19
N THR A 212 60.02 20.74 -27.29
CA THR A 212 59.88 19.45 -27.95
C THR A 212 59.10 18.45 -27.09
N SER A 213 58.47 17.53 -27.80
CA SER A 213 57.78 16.32 -27.37
C SER A 213 58.48 15.48 -26.29
N LYS A 214 57.72 15.06 -25.28
CA LYS A 214 57.78 13.70 -24.72
C LYS A 214 56.36 13.23 -24.39
N PRO A 215 55.89 12.06 -24.87
CA PRO A 215 54.65 11.48 -24.38
C PRO A 215 54.89 10.91 -22.98
N LEU A 216 54.07 11.33 -22.00
CA LEU A 216 53.96 10.63 -20.73
C LEU A 216 53.20 9.33 -20.97
N ASN A 217 53.93 8.22 -21.12
CA ASN A 217 53.36 6.89 -21.07
C ASN A 217 52.87 6.65 -19.64
N ILE A 218 51.55 6.58 -19.47
CA ILE A 218 50.97 6.08 -18.25
C ILE A 218 49.85 5.10 -18.57
N THR A 219 50.08 3.85 -18.20
CA THR A 219 49.08 2.77 -18.20
C THR A 219 48.30 2.85 -16.90
N TRP A 220 46.97 3.00 -16.97
CA TRP A 220 46.09 3.11 -15.81
C TRP A 220 44.95 2.09 -15.90
N ASN A 221 44.52 1.56 -14.74
CA ASN A 221 43.45 0.57 -14.63
C ASN A 221 42.05 1.18 -14.94
N ASP A 222 41.24 0.37 -15.61
CA ASP A 222 40.06 0.73 -16.42
C ASP A 222 38.87 1.38 -15.67
N ASP A 223 38.76 1.30 -14.35
CA ASP A 223 37.57 1.75 -13.60
C ASP A 223 37.62 3.22 -13.10
N SER A 224 38.64 4.00 -13.48
CA SER A 224 38.91 5.34 -12.91
C SER A 224 38.77 6.52 -13.88
N ALA A 225 38.39 6.29 -15.15
CA ALA A 225 38.38 7.34 -16.18
C ALA A 225 37.20 8.34 -16.11
N TYR A 226 36.04 7.89 -15.61
CA TYR A 226 34.79 8.66 -15.65
C TYR A 226 34.74 9.89 -14.71
N PRO A 227 35.21 9.83 -13.44
CA PRO A 227 35.23 10.97 -12.53
C PRO A 227 36.12 12.12 -13.01
N MET A 228 37.17 11.80 -13.77
CA MET A 228 38.12 12.78 -14.30
C MET A 228 37.54 13.58 -15.48
N LEU A 229 36.60 13.00 -16.24
CA LEU A 229 35.91 13.69 -17.34
C LEU A 229 34.92 14.75 -16.83
N ASP A 230 34.23 14.47 -15.71
CA ASP A 230 33.31 15.40 -15.05
C ASP A 230 34.10 16.53 -14.35
N GLU A 231 35.25 16.20 -13.74
CA GLU A 231 36.15 17.19 -13.12
C GLU A 231 36.81 18.12 -14.17
N LEU A 232 37.21 17.59 -15.33
CA LEU A 232 37.75 18.39 -16.45
C LEU A 232 36.68 19.30 -17.08
N SER A 233 35.43 18.81 -17.21
CA SER A 233 34.30 19.62 -17.68
C SER A 233 33.93 20.73 -16.69
N ARG A 234 34.01 20.44 -15.39
CA ARG A 234 33.86 21.43 -14.31
C ARG A 234 34.97 22.48 -14.35
N ILE A 235 36.23 22.08 -14.53
CA ILE A 235 37.37 22.99 -14.67
C ILE A 235 37.24 23.88 -15.91
N ALA A 236 36.80 23.33 -17.05
CA ALA A 236 36.55 24.12 -18.27
C ALA A 236 35.43 25.16 -18.08
N LYS A 237 34.39 24.81 -17.30
CA LYS A 237 33.29 25.72 -16.93
C LYS A 237 33.77 26.83 -16.00
N VAL A 238 34.61 26.50 -15.02
CA VAL A 238 35.24 27.47 -14.09
C VAL A 238 36.18 28.43 -14.83
N ILE A 239 37.01 27.93 -15.74
CA ILE A 239 37.90 28.77 -16.57
C ILE A 239 37.08 29.77 -17.40
N LYS A 240 35.97 29.31 -18.01
CA LYS A 240 35.08 30.18 -18.78
C LYS A 240 34.50 31.32 -17.92
N THR A 241 33.98 30.99 -16.74
CA THR A 241 33.44 32.00 -15.79
C THR A 241 34.50 32.94 -15.23
N GLN A 242 35.77 32.53 -15.17
CA GLN A 242 36.87 33.34 -14.63
C GLN A 242 37.49 34.26 -15.69
N CYS A 243 37.43 33.87 -16.97
CA CYS A 243 37.77 34.70 -18.12
C CYS A 243 36.76 35.84 -18.33
N ASP A 244 35.46 35.60 -18.13
CA ASP A 244 34.40 36.61 -18.28
C ASP A 244 34.56 37.80 -17.28
N GLY A 245 35.27 37.59 -16.16
CA GLY A 245 35.52 38.61 -15.14
C GLY A 245 36.76 39.49 -15.34
N HIS A 246 37.62 39.23 -16.33
CA HIS A 246 38.81 40.04 -16.60
C HIS A 246 38.70 40.75 -17.95
N THR A 247 38.58 42.08 -17.93
CA THR A 247 38.69 42.97 -19.10
C THR A 247 40.06 42.87 -19.77
N ILE A 248 40.30 41.80 -20.54
CA ILE A 248 41.16 41.80 -21.72
C ILE A 248 40.49 40.88 -22.74
N ASN A 249 39.92 41.50 -23.77
CA ASN A 249 39.24 40.86 -24.89
C ASN A 249 40.23 39.96 -25.66
N GLN A 250 40.25 38.66 -25.35
CA GLN A 250 40.90 37.63 -26.17
C GLN A 250 39.93 36.48 -26.43
N GLU A 251 38.77 36.80 -27.02
CA GLU A 251 37.80 35.83 -27.56
C GLU A 251 38.47 34.74 -28.41
N TRP A 252 39.52 35.09 -29.16
CA TRP A 252 40.27 34.14 -29.98
C TRP A 252 41.07 33.12 -29.17
N LEU A 253 41.56 33.48 -27.98
CA LEU A 253 42.31 32.59 -27.09
C LEU A 253 41.35 31.68 -26.33
N ASP A 254 40.21 32.19 -25.87
CA ASP A 254 39.14 31.39 -25.28
C ASP A 254 38.53 30.43 -26.30
N GLN A 255 38.34 30.84 -27.56
CA GLN A 255 37.93 29.95 -28.64
C GLN A 255 38.99 28.88 -28.94
N LEU A 256 40.29 29.22 -28.87
CA LEU A 256 41.39 28.25 -29.06
C LEU A 256 41.49 27.28 -27.89
N VAL A 257 41.33 27.75 -26.65
CA VAL A 257 41.31 26.91 -25.43
C VAL A 257 40.08 26.03 -25.45
N LEU A 258 38.89 26.54 -25.78
CA LEU A 258 37.67 25.76 -25.94
C LEU A 258 37.81 24.74 -27.07
N ALA A 259 38.37 25.11 -28.22
CA ALA A 259 38.62 24.19 -29.33
C ALA A 259 39.62 23.10 -28.97
N LYS A 260 40.72 23.44 -28.27
CA LYS A 260 41.73 22.50 -27.78
C LYS A 260 41.18 21.56 -26.70
N THR A 261 40.38 22.11 -25.79
CA THR A 261 39.68 21.36 -24.73
C THR A 261 38.70 20.39 -25.35
N ARG A 262 37.93 20.81 -26.37
CA ARG A 262 37.02 19.94 -27.15
C ARG A 262 37.79 18.83 -27.86
N THR A 263 38.93 19.13 -28.50
CA THR A 263 39.75 18.10 -29.16
C THR A 263 40.42 17.13 -28.19
N CYS A 264 40.78 17.56 -26.98
CA CYS A 264 41.26 16.67 -25.92
C CYS A 264 40.15 15.79 -25.36
N LEU A 265 38.97 16.36 -25.10
CA LEU A 265 37.76 15.62 -24.68
C LEU A 265 37.35 14.57 -25.73
N ASP A 266 37.33 14.93 -27.02
CA ASP A 266 36.96 14.00 -28.09
C ASP A 266 37.97 12.85 -28.26
N LYS A 267 39.25 13.08 -27.94
CA LYS A 267 40.28 12.02 -27.90
C LYS A 267 40.13 11.10 -26.69
N GLU A 268 39.86 11.64 -25.50
CA GLU A 268 39.58 10.86 -24.29
C GLU A 268 38.28 10.04 -24.45
N ARG A 269 37.23 10.64 -25.04
CA ARG A 269 35.95 9.98 -25.37
C ARG A 269 36.13 8.81 -26.33
N SER A 270 36.96 8.98 -27.37
CA SER A 270 37.24 7.92 -28.34
C SER A 270 38.06 6.76 -27.76
N ASN A 271 38.79 7.00 -26.67
CA ASN A 271 39.57 5.98 -25.95
C ASN A 271 38.78 5.30 -24.81
N SER A 272 37.55 5.75 -24.51
CA SER A 272 36.70 5.15 -23.48
C SER A 272 36.14 3.79 -23.93
N LYS A 273 36.31 2.76 -23.09
CA LYS A 273 35.71 1.42 -23.29
C LYS A 273 34.19 1.38 -23.09
N SER A 274 33.58 2.46 -22.55
CA SER A 274 32.13 2.57 -22.32
C SER A 274 31.47 3.47 -23.36
N MET A 275 30.27 3.11 -23.82
CA MET A 275 29.44 3.97 -24.68
C MET A 275 28.95 5.21 -23.93
N LEU A 276 29.06 6.37 -24.56
CA LEU A 276 28.68 7.68 -24.05
C LEU A 276 27.62 8.31 -24.95
N LEU A 277 26.49 8.72 -24.39
CA LEU A 277 25.45 9.48 -25.08
C LEU A 277 25.58 10.97 -24.72
N MET A 278 25.81 11.82 -25.71
CA MET A 278 25.89 13.27 -25.53
C MET A 278 24.52 13.92 -25.74
N ILE A 279 24.05 14.65 -24.74
CA ILE A 279 22.82 15.43 -24.78
C ILE A 279 23.07 16.90 -24.46
N GLU A 280 22.18 17.79 -24.88
CA GLU A 280 22.24 19.22 -24.56
C GLU A 280 20.88 19.74 -24.12
N PHE A 281 20.80 20.31 -22.92
CA PHE A 281 19.61 21.01 -22.44
C PHE A 281 19.64 22.47 -22.91
N ALA A 282 18.50 22.96 -23.42
CA ALA A 282 18.36 24.34 -23.86
C ALA A 282 18.71 25.33 -22.72
N ARG A 283 19.43 26.40 -23.06
CA ARG A 283 19.64 27.54 -22.17
C ARG A 283 18.54 28.55 -22.42
N THR A 284 17.76 28.84 -21.39
CA THR A 284 16.66 29.81 -21.48
C THR A 284 17.08 31.07 -20.73
N MET A 285 17.22 32.19 -21.45
CA MET A 285 17.55 33.49 -20.87
C MET A 285 16.27 34.28 -20.64
N ILE A 286 15.96 34.64 -19.39
CA ILE A 286 14.75 35.40 -19.05
C ILE A 286 15.13 36.57 -18.15
N ASN A 287 14.94 37.80 -18.65
CA ASN A 287 15.25 39.06 -17.94
C ASN A 287 16.68 39.11 -17.37
N ASP A 288 17.70 38.82 -18.19
CA ASP A 288 19.12 38.77 -17.83
C ASP A 288 19.50 37.71 -16.77
N ASN A 289 18.63 36.72 -16.53
CA ASN A 289 18.87 35.64 -15.57
C ASN A 289 19.03 34.28 -16.26
N GLU A 290 20.01 33.50 -15.79
CA GLU A 290 20.38 32.22 -16.41
C GLU A 290 19.76 30.99 -15.70
N CYS A 291 19.32 31.08 -14.45
CA CYS A 291 19.03 29.90 -13.62
C CYS A 291 17.54 29.71 -13.29
N ILE A 292 17.01 28.52 -13.62
CA ILE A 292 15.65 28.07 -13.28
C ILE A 292 15.71 27.26 -11.99
N LYS A 293 14.96 27.64 -10.95
CA LYS A 293 14.94 26.96 -9.66
C LYS A 293 13.60 26.26 -9.41
N CYS A 294 13.65 25.02 -8.91
CA CYS A 294 12.46 24.26 -8.54
C CYS A 294 11.77 24.91 -7.34
N ASP A 295 10.45 25.01 -7.39
CA ASP A 295 9.62 25.47 -6.28
C ASP A 295 9.19 24.27 -5.44
N ASP A 296 9.59 24.22 -4.16
CA ASP A 296 9.37 23.07 -3.27
C ASP A 296 7.87 22.89 -2.87
N VAL A 297 6.95 23.68 -3.42
CA VAL A 297 5.54 23.80 -2.98
C VAL A 297 4.53 23.01 -3.84
N LEU A 298 4.91 22.48 -5.01
CA LEU A 298 3.96 21.83 -5.93
C LEU A 298 4.18 20.32 -6.07
N ASN A 299 3.54 19.53 -5.20
CA ASN A 299 3.36 18.08 -5.40
C ASN A 299 1.93 17.81 -5.90
N TYR A 300 1.70 17.92 -7.22
CA TYR A 300 0.51 17.35 -7.84
C TYR A 300 0.74 15.86 -8.15
N PRO A 301 -0.15 14.94 -7.74
CA PRO A 301 -0.10 13.56 -8.19
C PRO A 301 -0.66 13.49 -9.61
N ILE A 302 0.20 13.24 -10.60
CA ILE A 302 -0.23 12.94 -11.97
C ILE A 302 -0.21 11.42 -12.12
N GLY A 303 -1.39 10.80 -12.06
CA GLY A 303 -1.56 9.39 -12.37
C GLY A 303 -1.96 9.20 -13.82
N TYR A 304 -1.22 8.38 -14.56
CA TYR A 304 -1.72 7.77 -15.80
C TYR A 304 -1.37 6.29 -15.85
N THR A 305 -2.38 5.48 -16.17
CA THR A 305 -2.32 4.05 -16.50
C THR A 305 -2.10 3.86 -18.01
N ASP A 306 -1.35 2.82 -18.38
CA ASP A 306 -0.93 2.49 -19.75
C ASP A 306 -2.08 2.30 -20.79
N LEU A 307 -1.77 2.72 -22.02
CA LEU A 307 -2.44 2.48 -23.32
C LEU A 307 -3.86 3.03 -23.48
N ALA A 308 -3.97 4.36 -23.52
CA ALA A 308 -5.07 5.06 -24.19
C ALA A 308 -4.48 5.98 -25.28
N VAL A 309 -5.13 6.01 -26.45
CA VAL A 309 -4.92 7.08 -27.43
C VAL A 309 -5.08 8.40 -26.70
N TYR A 310 -4.05 9.25 -26.70
CA TYR A 310 -4.10 10.56 -26.05
C TYR A 310 -5.14 11.42 -26.78
N ASP A 311 -6.35 11.46 -26.24
CA ASP A 311 -7.32 12.50 -26.51
C ASP A 311 -6.94 13.68 -25.61
N PRO A 312 -6.51 14.83 -26.16
CA PRO A 312 -6.20 16.03 -25.38
C PRO A 312 -7.36 16.53 -24.51
N GLU A 313 -8.58 16.00 -24.69
CA GLU A 313 -9.79 16.36 -23.95
C GLU A 313 -10.18 15.38 -22.83
N LEU A 314 -9.51 14.22 -22.68
CA LEU A 314 -9.94 13.15 -21.77
C LEU A 314 -9.84 13.51 -20.26
N ASP A 315 -8.96 14.44 -19.88
CA ASP A 315 -8.81 14.93 -18.50
C ASP A 315 -9.01 16.45 -18.35
N LEU A 316 -9.40 17.12 -19.43
CA LEU A 316 -9.98 18.45 -19.31
C LEU A 316 -11.43 18.24 -18.89
N GLU A 317 -11.84 18.92 -17.82
CA GLU A 317 -13.27 19.00 -17.47
C GLU A 317 -14.00 19.45 -18.74
N ASN A 318 -14.81 18.57 -19.34
CA ASN A 318 -15.45 18.88 -20.61
C ASN A 318 -16.36 20.08 -20.37
N ILE A 319 -15.89 21.28 -20.75
CA ILE A 319 -16.53 22.55 -20.40
C ILE A 319 -17.94 22.58 -20.98
N VAL A 320 -18.15 21.91 -22.12
CA VAL A 320 -19.47 21.75 -22.75
C VAL A 320 -20.36 20.84 -21.91
N GLU A 321 -19.86 19.70 -21.43
CA GLU A 321 -20.61 18.80 -20.54
C GLU A 321 -20.82 19.39 -19.15
N SER A 322 -19.82 19.98 -18.49
CA SER A 322 -19.98 20.67 -17.21
C SER A 322 -20.91 21.87 -17.32
N LYS A 323 -20.89 22.62 -18.43
CA LYS A 323 -21.86 23.70 -18.70
C LYS A 323 -23.24 23.14 -19.02
N HIS A 324 -23.35 22.07 -19.80
CA HIS A 324 -24.61 21.38 -20.09
C HIS A 324 -25.23 20.75 -18.83
N LEU A 325 -24.40 20.18 -17.95
CA LEU A 325 -24.79 19.64 -16.65
C LEU A 325 -25.28 20.77 -15.74
N LYS A 326 -24.54 21.88 -15.63
CA LYS A 326 -24.95 23.07 -14.88
C LYS A 326 -26.25 23.66 -15.43
N LEU A 327 -26.42 23.76 -16.76
CA LEU A 327 -27.63 24.28 -17.41
C LEU A 327 -28.83 23.35 -17.25
N SER A 328 -28.66 22.05 -17.48
CA SER A 328 -29.72 21.04 -17.36
C SER A 328 -30.21 20.88 -15.91
N ARG A 329 -29.31 21.01 -14.92
CA ARG A 329 -29.63 20.96 -13.50
C ARG A 329 -30.22 22.27 -12.96
N SER A 330 -29.78 23.44 -13.44
CA SER A 330 -30.27 24.75 -12.96
C SER A 330 -31.66 25.11 -13.50
N ALA A 331 -32.08 24.54 -14.63
CA ALA A 331 -33.35 24.85 -15.28
C ALA A 331 -34.60 24.24 -14.60
N ARG A 332 -34.45 23.34 -13.61
CA ARG A 332 -35.56 22.50 -13.10
C ARG A 332 -35.73 22.60 -11.58
N LYS A 333 -36.47 23.60 -11.10
CA LYS A 333 -36.77 23.77 -9.65
C LYS A 333 -38.13 23.21 -9.19
N ALA A 334 -39.09 22.96 -10.09
CA ALA A 334 -40.47 22.58 -9.69
C ALA A 334 -41.05 21.30 -10.33
N LEU A 335 -40.60 20.88 -11.52
CA LEU A 335 -41.20 19.75 -12.25
C LEU A 335 -40.67 18.36 -11.84
N ASP A 336 -39.63 18.30 -11.01
CA ASP A 336 -38.88 17.06 -10.73
C ASP A 336 -39.53 16.14 -9.68
N LYS A 337 -40.47 16.64 -8.86
CA LYS A 337 -41.05 15.84 -7.75
C LYS A 337 -41.96 14.70 -8.23
N ASP A 338 -42.64 14.89 -9.35
CA ASP A 338 -43.60 13.91 -9.91
C ASP A 338 -43.02 13.08 -11.07
N LEU A 339 -41.74 13.28 -11.38
CA LEU A 339 -41.06 12.59 -12.49
C LEU A 339 -40.84 11.10 -12.15
N LYS A 340 -41.45 10.23 -12.93
CA LYS A 340 -41.27 8.76 -12.86
C LYS A 340 -40.43 8.27 -14.05
N PRO A 341 -39.46 7.37 -13.83
CA PRO A 341 -38.63 6.85 -14.91
C PRO A 341 -39.42 5.93 -15.84
N THR A 342 -39.06 5.93 -17.12
CA THR A 342 -39.50 4.90 -18.08
C THR A 342 -38.92 3.53 -17.69
N PRO A 343 -39.47 2.39 -18.18
CA PRO A 343 -38.93 1.07 -17.85
C PRO A 343 -37.44 0.92 -18.14
N GLN A 344 -36.97 1.44 -19.29
CA GLN A 344 -35.55 1.42 -19.67
C GLN A 344 -34.68 2.27 -18.73
N GLU A 345 -35.13 3.47 -18.38
CA GLU A 345 -34.42 4.34 -17.41
C GLU A 345 -34.43 3.75 -16.01
N ARG A 346 -35.52 3.08 -15.60
CA ARG A 346 -35.62 2.39 -14.31
C ARG A 346 -34.60 1.24 -14.26
N ASP A 347 -34.52 0.43 -15.29
CA ASP A 347 -33.57 -0.69 -15.33
C ASP A 347 -32.13 -0.17 -15.35
N ALA A 348 -31.85 0.96 -16.03
CA ALA A 348 -30.56 1.64 -15.95
C ALA A 348 -30.25 2.16 -14.53
N LEU A 349 -31.22 2.82 -13.87
CA LEU A 349 -31.07 3.28 -12.48
C LEU A 349 -30.80 2.12 -11.52
N MET A 350 -31.49 0.99 -11.66
CA MET A 350 -31.26 -0.19 -10.82
C MET A 350 -29.88 -0.80 -11.04
N ARG A 351 -29.36 -0.80 -12.28
CA ARG A 351 -27.97 -1.18 -12.55
C ARG A 351 -26.97 -0.25 -11.86
N ILE A 352 -27.20 1.07 -11.90
CA ILE A 352 -26.34 2.05 -11.24
C ILE A 352 -26.36 1.88 -9.72
N VAL A 353 -27.53 1.64 -9.13
CA VAL A 353 -27.67 1.39 -7.67
C VAL A 353 -26.96 0.09 -7.26
N ALA A 354 -26.86 -0.89 -8.16
CA ALA A 354 -26.14 -2.14 -7.93
C ALA A 354 -24.61 -2.04 -8.12
N TYR A 355 -24.08 -0.89 -8.54
CA TYR A 355 -22.62 -0.70 -8.65
C TYR A 355 -21.93 -0.93 -7.31
N ALA A 356 -20.75 -1.52 -7.38
CA ALA A 356 -19.91 -1.76 -6.22
C ALA A 356 -19.64 -0.46 -5.43
N PRO A 357 -19.49 -0.53 -4.10
CA PRO A 357 -19.03 0.62 -3.32
C PRO A 357 -17.69 1.15 -3.85
N GLY A 358 -17.53 2.47 -3.92
CA GLY A 358 -16.32 3.12 -4.45
C GLY A 358 -16.20 3.17 -5.98
N GLN A 359 -17.10 2.54 -6.75
CA GLN A 359 -17.11 2.70 -8.22
C GLN A 359 -17.57 4.11 -8.60
N PHE A 360 -16.77 4.82 -9.41
CA PHE A 360 -17.11 6.14 -9.92
C PHE A 360 -18.29 6.09 -10.90
N LEU A 361 -19.18 7.07 -10.80
CA LEU A 361 -20.32 7.25 -11.70
C LEU A 361 -19.90 8.04 -12.94
N SER A 362 -20.28 7.55 -14.12
CA SER A 362 -20.11 8.31 -15.37
C SER A 362 -20.94 9.60 -15.35
N PRO A 363 -20.58 10.64 -16.14
CA PRO A 363 -21.38 11.87 -16.21
C PRO A 363 -22.84 11.64 -16.63
N GLN A 364 -23.09 10.64 -17.50
CA GLN A 364 -24.44 10.25 -17.88
C GLN A 364 -25.20 9.61 -16.70
N ASP A 365 -24.55 8.70 -15.96
CA ASP A 365 -25.14 8.07 -14.77
C ASP A 365 -25.46 9.11 -13.69
N GLN A 366 -24.52 10.04 -13.43
CA GLN A 366 -24.72 11.13 -12.49
C GLN A 366 -25.90 12.04 -12.89
N SER A 367 -26.06 12.32 -14.18
CA SER A 367 -27.18 13.11 -14.70
C SER A 367 -28.52 12.39 -14.51
N LEU A 368 -28.55 11.07 -14.74
CA LEU A 368 -29.75 10.25 -14.59
C LEU A 368 -30.17 10.12 -13.11
N VAL A 369 -29.21 9.88 -12.22
CA VAL A 369 -29.42 9.83 -10.76
C VAL A 369 -29.92 11.17 -10.24
N TRP A 370 -29.32 12.29 -10.67
CA TRP A 370 -29.77 13.63 -10.28
C TRP A 370 -31.20 13.94 -10.78
N LYS A 371 -31.52 13.57 -12.03
CA LYS A 371 -32.86 13.76 -12.63
C LYS A 371 -33.95 13.06 -11.81
N TYR A 372 -33.71 11.83 -11.37
CA TYR A 372 -34.68 11.00 -10.65
C TYR A 372 -34.47 10.96 -9.12
N ARG A 373 -33.80 11.96 -8.55
CA ARG A 373 -33.46 12.02 -7.10
C ARG A 373 -34.64 11.84 -6.15
N PHE A 374 -35.82 12.38 -6.47
CA PHE A 374 -37.04 12.21 -5.65
C PHE A 374 -37.66 10.82 -5.76
N PHE A 375 -37.48 10.15 -6.90
CA PHE A 375 -37.88 8.75 -7.04
C PHE A 375 -36.91 7.83 -6.28
N LEU A 376 -35.61 8.12 -6.38
CA LEU A 376 -34.56 7.37 -5.69
C LEU A 376 -34.58 7.56 -4.16
N SER A 377 -35.18 8.64 -3.64
CA SER A 377 -35.28 8.87 -2.20
C SER A 377 -36.05 7.77 -1.46
N GLN A 378 -36.89 7.01 -2.17
CA GLN A 378 -37.59 5.84 -1.65
C GLN A 378 -36.72 4.57 -1.61
N HIS A 379 -35.57 4.57 -2.29
CA HIS A 379 -34.65 3.44 -2.38
C HIS A 379 -33.46 3.62 -1.41
N LYS A 380 -33.40 2.77 -0.38
CA LYS A 380 -32.33 2.81 0.65
C LYS A 380 -30.91 2.82 0.09
N LYS A 381 -30.62 1.89 -0.83
CA LYS A 381 -29.27 1.67 -1.41
C LYS A 381 -28.82 2.76 -2.38
N ALA A 382 -29.73 3.64 -2.81
CA ALA A 382 -29.43 4.67 -3.79
C ALA A 382 -28.78 5.92 -3.17
N LEU A 383 -28.83 6.09 -1.84
CA LEU A 383 -28.38 7.31 -1.17
C LEU A 383 -26.88 7.59 -1.39
N ALA A 384 -26.02 6.57 -1.25
CA ALA A 384 -24.58 6.72 -1.48
C ALA A 384 -24.29 7.21 -2.91
N LYS A 385 -24.91 6.57 -3.92
CA LYS A 385 -24.77 6.95 -5.33
C LYS A 385 -25.32 8.35 -5.62
N PHE A 386 -26.42 8.73 -4.97
CA PHE A 386 -26.93 10.10 -5.05
C PHE A 386 -25.92 11.10 -4.48
N LEU A 387 -25.33 10.85 -3.32
CA LEU A 387 -24.36 11.77 -2.70
C LEU A 387 -23.07 11.91 -3.53
N GLN A 388 -22.68 10.88 -4.27
CA GLN A 388 -21.57 10.94 -5.23
C GLN A 388 -21.85 11.86 -6.43
N CYS A 389 -23.12 12.03 -6.84
CA CYS A 389 -23.47 12.86 -8.00
C CYS A 389 -23.63 14.36 -7.68
N VAL A 390 -23.60 14.72 -6.38
CA VAL A 390 -23.75 16.11 -5.89
C VAL A 390 -22.47 16.89 -6.14
N GLN A 391 -22.58 18.06 -6.76
CA GLN A 391 -21.46 19.00 -6.86
C GLN A 391 -21.38 19.85 -5.58
N TRP A 392 -20.52 19.44 -4.64
CA TRP A 392 -20.38 20.07 -3.32
C TRP A 392 -19.84 21.51 -3.36
N GLU A 393 -19.32 21.96 -4.50
CA GLU A 393 -18.88 23.35 -4.73
C GLU A 393 -20.06 24.31 -4.99
N THR A 394 -21.23 23.78 -5.39
CA THR A 394 -22.40 24.61 -5.75
C THR A 394 -23.39 24.66 -4.60
N GLU A 395 -23.50 25.82 -3.93
CA GLU A 395 -24.37 26.00 -2.75
C GLU A 395 -25.84 25.61 -2.98
N GLU A 396 -26.42 25.89 -4.15
CA GLU A 396 -27.80 25.51 -4.47
C GLU A 396 -28.00 23.98 -4.52
N GLN A 397 -27.03 23.24 -5.05
CA GLN A 397 -27.08 21.77 -5.09
C GLN A 397 -26.85 21.18 -3.69
N VAL A 398 -25.91 21.75 -2.93
CA VAL A 398 -25.64 21.36 -1.54
C VAL A 398 -26.92 21.51 -0.70
N LYS A 399 -27.60 22.65 -0.79
CA LYS A 399 -28.85 22.87 -0.05
C LYS A 399 -29.92 21.84 -0.40
N GLN A 400 -30.15 21.57 -1.70
CA GLN A 400 -31.10 20.56 -2.14
C GLN A 400 -30.73 19.14 -1.67
N ALA A 401 -29.45 18.77 -1.75
CA ALA A 401 -28.98 17.47 -1.30
C ALA A 401 -29.16 17.29 0.21
N LEU A 402 -28.89 18.31 1.00
CA LEU A 402 -29.10 18.29 2.45
C LEU A 402 -30.59 18.25 2.82
N ASP A 403 -31.45 18.99 2.14
CA ASP A 403 -32.90 18.93 2.36
C ASP A 403 -33.45 17.54 2.03
N LEU A 404 -32.96 16.92 0.95
CA LEU A 404 -33.30 15.55 0.56
C LEU A 404 -32.74 14.49 1.50
N LEU A 405 -31.54 14.70 2.07
CA LEU A 405 -30.94 13.76 3.01
C LEU A 405 -31.84 13.50 4.23
N HIS A 406 -32.54 14.53 4.72
CA HIS A 406 -33.49 14.40 5.83
C HIS A 406 -34.80 13.68 5.43
N GLN A 407 -35.14 13.69 4.14
CA GLN A 407 -36.36 13.08 3.60
C GLN A 407 -36.10 11.69 3.01
N TRP A 408 -34.83 11.30 2.86
CA TRP A 408 -34.45 10.01 2.29
C TRP A 408 -34.85 8.87 3.23
N VAL A 409 -35.27 7.74 2.66
CA VAL A 409 -35.53 6.54 3.46
C VAL A 409 -34.26 6.13 4.21
N THR A 410 -34.39 5.82 5.49
CA THR A 410 -33.26 5.51 6.35
C THR A 410 -32.40 4.38 5.78
N MET A 411 -31.12 4.66 5.59
CA MET A 411 -30.10 3.72 5.10
C MET A 411 -29.76 2.68 6.17
N ASP A 412 -29.41 1.46 5.78
CA ASP A 412 -29.02 0.42 6.74
C ASP A 412 -27.63 0.74 7.35
N THR A 413 -27.33 0.23 8.55
CA THR A 413 -26.10 0.59 9.29
C THR A 413 -24.82 0.19 8.57
N GLU A 414 -24.84 -0.94 7.88
CA GLU A 414 -23.71 -1.50 7.12
C GLU A 414 -23.38 -0.65 5.87
N ASP A 415 -24.41 -0.12 5.21
CA ASP A 415 -24.26 0.77 4.06
C ASP A 415 -23.75 2.16 4.48
N ALA A 416 -24.07 2.60 5.71
CA ALA A 416 -23.60 3.88 6.25
C ALA A 416 -22.07 3.93 6.42
N LEU A 417 -21.40 2.78 6.50
CA LEU A 417 -19.93 2.70 6.52
C LEU A 417 -19.31 3.26 5.22
N GLU A 418 -19.99 3.15 4.08
CA GLU A 418 -19.52 3.71 2.81
C GLU A 418 -19.37 5.24 2.90
N LEU A 419 -20.31 5.90 3.59
CA LEU A 419 -20.35 7.36 3.77
C LEU A 419 -19.24 7.90 4.66
N LEU A 420 -18.47 7.03 5.32
CA LEU A 420 -17.31 7.40 6.12
C LEU A 420 -15.98 7.31 5.35
N GLY A 421 -16.02 6.83 4.11
CA GLY A 421 -14.84 6.76 3.23
C GLY A 421 -14.36 8.11 2.69
N PRO A 422 -13.24 8.13 1.95
CA PRO A 422 -12.58 9.35 1.46
C PRO A 422 -13.41 10.13 0.41
N THR A 423 -14.40 9.48 -0.21
CA THR A 423 -15.28 10.10 -1.20
C THR A 423 -16.25 11.11 -0.56
N TYR A 424 -16.56 10.96 0.72
CA TYR A 424 -17.62 11.72 1.40
C TYR A 424 -17.04 12.58 2.54
N ASN A 425 -16.59 13.78 2.18
CA ASN A 425 -15.91 14.69 3.11
C ASN A 425 -16.82 15.77 3.73
N HIS A 426 -18.08 15.85 3.31
CA HIS A 426 -18.99 16.88 3.79
C HIS A 426 -19.48 16.57 5.24
N PRO A 427 -19.32 17.49 6.21
CA PRO A 427 -19.62 17.23 7.63
C PRO A 427 -21.03 16.69 7.90
N LYS A 428 -22.05 17.24 7.23
CA LYS A 428 -23.44 16.77 7.40
C LYS A 428 -23.70 15.36 6.88
N VAL A 429 -22.98 14.92 5.83
CA VAL A 429 -23.08 13.54 5.33
C VAL A 429 -22.46 12.58 6.34
N ARG A 430 -21.30 12.93 6.89
CA ARG A 430 -20.64 12.15 7.94
C ARG A 430 -21.47 12.12 9.23
N SER A 431 -22.05 13.25 9.64
CA SER A 431 -22.93 13.30 10.81
C SER A 431 -24.19 12.44 10.62
N TYR A 432 -24.77 12.41 9.42
CA TYR A 432 -25.82 11.45 9.09
C TYR A 432 -25.33 10.00 9.24
N ALA A 433 -24.16 9.64 8.71
CA ALA A 433 -23.59 8.31 8.88
C ALA A 433 -23.38 7.95 10.36
N VAL A 434 -22.86 8.86 11.17
CA VAL A 434 -22.70 8.72 12.63
C VAL A 434 -24.05 8.53 13.31
N SER A 435 -25.10 9.24 12.88
CA SER A 435 -26.46 9.07 13.42
C SER A 435 -27.03 7.67 13.14
N ARG A 436 -26.67 7.06 12.01
CA ARG A 436 -27.01 5.66 11.69
C ARG A 436 -26.23 4.68 12.56
N LEU A 437 -24.92 4.90 12.73
CA LEU A 437 -24.08 4.08 13.62
C LEU A 437 -24.53 4.13 15.07
N ARG A 438 -25.08 5.26 15.54
CA ARG A 438 -25.66 5.37 16.88
C ARG A 438 -26.84 4.40 17.12
N GLN A 439 -27.52 3.96 16.06
CA GLN A 439 -28.61 2.99 16.17
C GLN A 439 -28.12 1.54 16.16
N ALA A 440 -26.85 1.31 15.81
CA ALA A 440 -26.28 -0.03 15.77
C ALA A 440 -26.05 -0.59 17.20
N PRO A 441 -26.26 -1.90 17.41
CA PRO A 441 -25.91 -2.54 18.67
C PRO A 441 -24.38 -2.56 18.84
N ASP A 442 -23.92 -2.53 20.09
CA ASP A 442 -22.49 -2.46 20.40
C ASP A 442 -21.69 -3.64 19.84
N GLU A 443 -22.31 -4.82 19.70
CA GLU A 443 -21.67 -5.98 19.09
C GLU A 443 -21.35 -5.76 17.61
N ASP A 444 -22.26 -5.12 16.86
CA ASP A 444 -22.01 -4.75 15.46
C ASP A 444 -20.92 -3.67 15.40
N LEU A 445 -20.97 -2.71 16.33
CA LEU A 445 -19.96 -1.65 16.42
C LEU A 445 -18.56 -2.21 16.68
N LEU A 446 -18.43 -3.22 17.55
CA LEU A 446 -17.16 -3.91 17.82
C LEU A 446 -16.58 -4.60 16.57
N LEU A 447 -17.43 -5.15 15.70
CA LEU A 447 -16.99 -5.77 14.44
C LEU A 447 -16.43 -4.77 13.43
N TYR A 448 -16.96 -3.55 13.43
CA TYR A 448 -16.55 -2.48 12.51
C TYR A 448 -15.53 -1.50 13.13
N LEU A 449 -15.20 -1.68 14.41
CA LEU A 449 -14.44 -0.70 15.19
C LEU A 449 -13.06 -0.42 14.58
N LEU A 450 -12.39 -1.44 14.03
CA LEU A 450 -11.11 -1.25 13.36
C LEU A 450 -11.24 -0.33 12.15
N GLN A 451 -12.26 -0.54 11.32
CA GLN A 451 -12.53 0.26 10.13
C GLN A 451 -13.00 1.68 10.49
N LEU A 452 -13.75 1.84 11.58
CA LEU A 452 -14.14 3.16 12.10
C LEU A 452 -12.95 3.95 12.62
N VAL A 453 -11.97 3.29 13.26
CA VAL A 453 -10.70 3.93 13.62
C VAL A 453 -9.98 4.42 12.37
N GLN A 454 -9.91 3.62 11.31
CA GLN A 454 -9.30 4.05 10.04
C GLN A 454 -10.07 5.20 9.38
N ALA A 455 -11.39 5.23 9.51
CA ALA A 455 -12.23 6.31 8.98
C ALA A 455 -11.98 7.67 9.63
N LEU A 456 -11.37 7.74 10.83
CA LEU A 456 -10.98 8.99 11.48
C LEU A 456 -9.99 9.81 10.64
N ARG A 457 -9.24 9.15 9.76
CA ARG A 457 -8.26 9.81 8.87
C ARG A 457 -8.89 10.71 7.82
N TYR A 458 -10.16 10.49 7.51
CA TYR A 458 -10.92 11.29 6.57
C TYR A 458 -11.74 12.37 7.28
N GLU A 459 -11.64 12.50 8.61
CA GLU A 459 -12.25 13.59 9.34
C GLU A 459 -11.38 14.85 9.33
N ARG A 460 -12.05 16.01 9.41
CA ARG A 460 -11.38 17.29 9.64
C ARG A 460 -11.08 17.38 11.13
N PHE A 461 -9.82 17.17 11.51
CA PHE A 461 -9.38 17.26 12.89
C PHE A 461 -8.86 18.67 13.19
N ASP A 462 -9.61 19.46 13.98
CA ASP A 462 -9.14 20.76 14.44
C ASP A 462 -8.12 20.57 15.58
N ILE A 463 -6.84 20.47 15.23
CA ILE A 463 -5.71 20.30 16.17
C ILE A 463 -5.71 21.40 17.25
N ASN A 464 -6.22 22.58 16.91
CA ASN A 464 -6.29 23.77 17.77
C ASN A 464 -7.24 23.66 18.97
N ASN A 465 -8.17 22.71 19.00
CA ASN A 465 -9.00 22.50 20.20
C ASN A 465 -8.27 21.77 21.34
N THR A 466 -7.01 21.37 21.12
CA THR A 466 -6.18 20.69 22.13
C THR A 466 -5.26 21.65 22.90
N SER A 467 -5.04 22.88 22.39
CA SER A 467 -4.08 23.84 22.98
C SER A 467 -4.68 24.77 24.05
N MET A 468 -5.96 24.64 24.38
CA MET A 468 -6.63 25.47 25.40
C MET A 468 -6.66 24.85 26.81
N VAL A 469 -6.00 23.70 27.06
CA VAL A 469 -6.08 23.01 28.37
C VAL A 469 -4.73 22.82 29.07
N ASP A 470 -3.60 23.14 28.42
CA ASP A 470 -2.26 23.02 29.01
C ASP A 470 -1.81 24.24 29.83
N SER A 471 -2.73 25.14 30.21
CA SER A 471 -2.43 26.33 31.01
C SER A 471 -3.43 26.55 32.14
N VAL A 472 -3.51 25.59 33.08
CA VAL A 472 -4.01 25.88 34.43
C VAL A 472 -3.11 25.18 35.45
N GLY A 473 -1.97 25.80 35.71
CA GLY A 473 -1.29 25.72 37.00
C GLY A 473 -1.73 26.93 37.84
N GLU A 474 -2.20 26.64 39.06
CA GLU A 474 -2.28 27.52 40.24
C GLU A 474 -2.28 29.05 40.02
N GLU A 475 -3.45 29.70 40.12
CA GLU A 475 -3.73 30.82 41.04
C GLU A 475 -5.07 31.55 40.75
N GLN A 476 -5.84 31.74 41.83
CA GLN A 476 -6.84 32.77 42.20
C GLN A 476 -7.85 33.40 41.20
N ASN A 477 -9.13 33.27 41.59
CA ASN A 477 -10.27 34.21 41.44
C ASN A 477 -10.41 35.03 40.15
N SER A 478 -11.41 34.68 39.31
CA SER A 478 -12.67 35.45 39.11
C SER A 478 -13.31 35.21 37.74
N SER A 479 -14.65 35.14 37.76
CA SER A 479 -15.63 35.28 36.66
C SER A 479 -15.95 34.08 35.74
N ASN A 480 -17.27 33.92 35.57
CA ASN A 480 -18.02 32.79 35.03
C ASN A 480 -18.09 32.73 33.49
N GLY A 481 -18.29 31.50 32.99
CA GLY A 481 -18.71 31.15 31.63
C GLY A 481 -17.68 30.24 30.98
N THR A 482 -17.84 28.92 30.87
CA THR A 482 -18.78 28.26 29.95
C THR A 482 -18.80 26.73 30.21
N TYR A 483 -19.07 26.28 31.44
CA TYR A 483 -18.99 24.85 31.81
C TYR A 483 -20.28 24.29 32.44
N GLU A 484 -21.46 24.72 31.99
CA GLU A 484 -22.74 24.18 32.49
C GLU A 484 -23.47 23.20 31.54
N ASN A 485 -22.99 22.99 30.31
CA ASN A 485 -23.75 22.21 29.31
C ASN A 485 -23.39 20.72 29.18
N PHE A 486 -22.45 20.18 29.97
CA PHE A 486 -22.06 18.76 29.88
C PHE A 486 -22.69 17.84 30.94
N ALA A 487 -23.36 18.37 31.96
CA ALA A 487 -23.83 17.57 33.11
C ALA A 487 -25.34 17.25 33.13
N ASN A 488 -26.16 17.85 32.26
CA ASN A 488 -27.63 17.76 32.37
C ASN A 488 -28.34 16.78 31.42
N ALA A 489 -27.64 15.79 30.85
CA ALA A 489 -28.26 14.79 29.96
C ALA A 489 -28.47 13.40 30.60
N VAL A 490 -28.16 13.21 31.89
CA VAL A 490 -28.33 11.92 32.57
C VAL A 490 -29.14 12.12 33.84
N GLY A 491 -30.46 11.95 33.72
CA GLY A 491 -31.34 11.82 34.88
C GLY A 491 -32.73 12.41 34.66
N GLN A 492 -33.67 11.60 34.16
CA GLN A 492 -35.03 11.48 34.72
C GLN A 492 -35.82 10.44 33.93
N SER A 493 -36.13 9.34 34.61
CA SER A 493 -37.26 8.45 34.33
C SER A 493 -38.55 9.13 34.79
N ASP A 494 -39.52 9.33 33.90
CA ASP A 494 -40.92 8.97 34.16
C ASP A 494 -41.83 9.17 32.92
N SER A 495 -42.87 8.35 32.92
CA SER A 495 -43.90 8.09 31.91
C SER A 495 -44.61 9.30 31.28
N THR A 496 -44.79 9.30 29.95
CA THR A 496 -46.11 9.17 29.26
C THR A 496 -45.95 9.27 27.73
N CYS A 497 -46.81 8.52 27.03
CA CYS A 497 -46.89 8.36 25.58
C CYS A 497 -47.53 9.57 24.89
N SER A 498 -46.88 10.12 23.85
CA SER A 498 -47.53 10.56 22.60
C SER A 498 -46.50 11.02 21.55
N ASP A 499 -46.78 10.65 20.32
CA ASP A 499 -46.02 10.77 19.08
C ASP A 499 -45.41 12.15 18.73
N GLN A 500 -44.41 12.07 17.82
CA GLN A 500 -43.73 13.11 17.01
C GLN A 500 -42.38 13.62 17.53
N THR A 501 -41.33 12.81 17.34
CA THR A 501 -39.93 13.21 17.52
C THR A 501 -39.42 14.05 16.34
N LYS A 502 -39.40 15.38 16.52
CA LYS A 502 -38.48 16.28 15.78
C LYS A 502 -37.07 16.08 16.34
N LEU A 503 -36.22 15.40 15.58
CA LEU A 503 -34.82 15.16 15.92
C LEU A 503 -33.99 16.44 15.69
N SER A 504 -33.77 17.25 16.72
CA SER A 504 -32.76 18.32 16.71
C SER A 504 -31.37 17.68 16.91
N THR A 505 -30.74 17.24 15.83
CA THR A 505 -29.39 16.67 15.85
C THR A 505 -28.36 17.75 16.16
N SER A 506 -27.80 17.73 17.37
CA SER A 506 -26.44 18.26 17.60
C SER A 506 -25.50 17.55 16.63
N GLU A 507 -24.76 18.31 15.83
CA GLU A 507 -23.81 17.79 14.83
C GLU A 507 -22.65 17.09 15.58
N VAL A 508 -22.70 15.76 15.69
CA VAL A 508 -21.65 14.96 16.34
C VAL A 508 -20.76 14.34 15.26
N ASP A 509 -19.44 14.54 15.37
CA ASP A 509 -18.40 13.92 14.54
C ASP A 509 -18.12 12.45 14.95
N LEU A 510 -17.40 11.69 14.13
CA LEU A 510 -17.11 10.28 14.43
C LEU A 510 -16.21 10.16 15.66
N ALA A 511 -15.20 11.02 15.79
CA ALA A 511 -14.31 11.03 16.94
C ALA A 511 -15.05 11.16 18.29
N THR A 512 -15.97 12.12 18.40
CA THR A 512 -16.79 12.34 19.60
C THR A 512 -17.73 11.16 19.83
N PHE A 513 -18.35 10.63 18.79
CA PHE A 513 -19.22 9.46 18.91
C PHE A 513 -18.48 8.24 19.45
N LEU A 514 -17.30 7.92 18.92
CA LEU A 514 -16.49 6.79 19.39
C LEU A 514 -16.04 6.97 20.85
N ILE A 515 -15.64 8.19 21.22
CA ILE A 515 -15.24 8.49 22.61
C ILE A 515 -16.44 8.38 23.56
N GLN A 516 -17.62 8.86 23.18
CA GLN A 516 -18.85 8.73 23.98
C GLN A 516 -19.18 7.25 24.21
N ARG A 517 -19.17 6.43 23.15
CA ARG A 517 -19.42 4.98 23.26
C ARG A 517 -18.36 4.26 24.09
N ALA A 518 -17.09 4.68 24.01
CA ALA A 518 -16.03 4.14 24.85
C ALA A 518 -16.26 4.47 26.35
N CYS A 519 -16.83 5.62 26.67
CA CYS A 519 -17.18 5.96 28.05
C CYS A 519 -18.33 5.12 28.60
N GLU A 520 -19.26 4.69 27.74
CA GLU A 520 -20.38 3.81 28.11
C GLU A 520 -19.94 2.34 28.26
N LYS A 521 -19.04 1.86 27.40
CA LYS A 521 -18.65 0.44 27.34
C LYS A 521 -17.14 0.23 27.45
N PRO A 522 -16.64 -0.37 28.56
CA PRO A 522 -15.21 -0.62 28.76
C PRO A 522 -14.54 -1.48 27.68
N THR A 523 -15.27 -2.44 27.11
CA THR A 523 -14.71 -3.31 26.05
C THR A 523 -14.43 -2.54 24.77
N ILE A 524 -15.31 -1.59 24.41
CA ILE A 524 -15.08 -0.67 23.28
C ILE A 524 -13.88 0.24 23.59
N ALA A 525 -13.79 0.80 24.81
CA ALA A 525 -12.66 1.65 25.19
C ALA A 525 -11.31 0.93 25.05
N ASN A 526 -11.23 -0.33 25.49
CA ASN A 526 -10.03 -1.15 25.36
C ASN A 526 -9.60 -1.31 23.90
N TYR A 527 -10.49 -1.80 23.03
CA TYR A 527 -10.14 -2.02 21.63
C TYR A 527 -9.91 -0.71 20.86
N LEU A 528 -10.70 0.33 21.13
CA LEU A 528 -10.55 1.65 20.53
C LEU A 528 -9.17 2.24 20.85
N PHE A 529 -8.73 2.14 22.10
CA PHE A 529 -7.40 2.57 22.51
C PHE A 529 -6.32 1.81 21.75
N TRP A 530 -6.34 0.47 21.76
CA TRP A 530 -5.28 -0.31 21.13
C TRP A 530 -5.23 -0.13 19.60
N TYR A 531 -6.38 -0.05 18.93
CA TYR A 531 -6.43 0.18 17.48
C TYR A 531 -5.88 1.56 17.11
N ALA A 532 -6.24 2.61 17.84
CA ALA A 532 -5.72 3.95 17.58
C ALA A 532 -4.23 4.09 17.99
N PHE A 533 -3.82 3.44 19.08
CA PHE A 533 -2.45 3.50 19.60
C PHE A 533 -1.43 2.90 18.62
N VAL A 534 -1.77 1.79 17.96
CA VAL A 534 -0.90 1.18 16.94
C VAL A 534 -0.63 2.13 15.77
N GLU A 535 -1.64 2.89 15.35
CA GLU A 535 -1.51 3.84 14.23
C GLU A 535 -0.66 5.07 14.58
N CYS A 536 -0.45 5.37 15.87
CA CYS A 536 0.48 6.42 16.30
C CYS A 536 1.95 6.09 15.97
N GLU A 537 2.31 4.82 15.80
CA GLU A 537 3.70 4.40 15.55
C GLU A 537 4.13 4.55 14.08
N ASN A 538 3.20 4.85 13.16
CA ASN A 538 3.42 4.88 11.73
C ASN A 538 4.11 6.20 11.27
N ASN A 539 5.44 6.18 11.09
CA ASN A 539 6.26 7.38 10.81
C ASN A 539 7.11 7.28 9.52
N ILE A 540 6.55 6.73 8.44
CA ILE A 540 7.31 6.40 7.22
C ILE A 540 7.39 7.59 6.23
N SER A 541 6.41 8.51 6.24
CA SER A 541 6.31 9.65 5.32
C SER A 541 5.83 10.95 5.99
N SER A 542 5.99 12.11 5.33
CA SER A 542 5.44 13.40 5.78
C SER A 542 3.91 13.42 5.84
N LYS A 543 3.22 12.73 4.91
CA LYS A 543 1.76 12.52 4.98
C LYS A 543 1.35 11.59 6.12
N ASP A 544 2.18 10.59 6.42
CA ASP A 544 1.95 9.68 7.54
C ASP A 544 2.16 10.40 8.89
N LYS A 545 3.04 11.41 8.93
CA LYS A 545 3.26 12.23 10.12
C LYS A 545 2.00 13.00 10.55
N ALA A 546 1.34 13.69 9.62
CA ALA A 546 0.08 14.40 9.91
C ALA A 546 -1.02 13.42 10.38
N THR A 547 -1.06 12.23 9.78
CA THR A 547 -1.99 11.16 10.18
C THR A 547 -1.69 10.64 11.59
N SER A 548 -0.41 10.40 11.91
CA SER A 548 0.03 9.97 13.24
C SER A 548 -0.27 11.03 14.30
N GLU A 549 -0.02 12.31 14.00
CA GLU A 549 -0.35 13.44 14.88
C GLU A 549 -1.87 13.52 15.17
N MET A 550 -2.72 13.26 14.18
CA MET A 550 -4.17 13.15 14.38
C MET A 550 -4.53 12.01 15.34
N TYR A 551 -4.00 10.80 15.13
CA TYR A 551 -4.27 9.67 16.04
C TYR A 551 -3.76 9.92 17.45
N GLN A 552 -2.60 10.57 17.59
CA GLN A 552 -2.07 10.97 18.90
C GLN A 552 -3.00 11.98 19.58
N ALA A 553 -3.53 12.95 18.85
CA ALA A 553 -4.51 13.90 19.37
C ALA A 553 -5.81 13.20 19.79
N PHE A 554 -6.29 12.24 18.99
CA PHE A 554 -7.45 11.41 19.33
C PHE A 554 -7.23 10.59 20.61
N VAL A 555 -6.10 9.87 20.73
CA VAL A 555 -5.77 9.07 21.92
C VAL A 555 -5.64 9.96 23.16
N LYS A 556 -5.06 11.16 23.03
CA LYS A 556 -5.01 12.16 24.11
C LYS A 556 -6.42 12.59 24.53
N ARG A 557 -7.29 12.92 23.56
CA ARG A 557 -8.69 13.29 23.82
C ARG A 557 -9.47 12.18 24.50
N LEU A 558 -9.32 10.93 24.05
CA LEU A 558 -9.90 9.75 24.70
C LEU A 558 -9.43 9.62 26.15
N SER A 559 -8.11 9.70 26.40
CA SER A 559 -7.54 9.59 27.74
C SER A 559 -7.98 10.72 28.69
N MET A 560 -8.11 11.95 28.18
CA MET A 560 -8.64 13.08 28.95
C MET A 560 -10.12 12.88 29.28
N THR A 561 -10.94 12.50 28.31
CA THR A 561 -12.39 12.29 28.51
C THR A 561 -12.65 11.16 29.51
N LEU A 562 -11.90 10.06 29.43
CA LEU A 562 -12.01 8.97 30.39
C LEU A 562 -11.60 9.40 31.82
N LYS A 563 -10.71 10.39 31.97
CA LYS A 563 -10.30 10.93 33.27
C LYS A 563 -11.36 11.85 33.89
N THR A 564 -12.07 12.64 33.08
CA THR A 564 -12.97 13.70 33.59
C THR A 564 -14.42 13.28 33.72
N THR A 565 -14.87 12.23 33.03
CA THR A 565 -16.30 11.89 32.92
C THR A 565 -16.88 11.33 34.23
N ASN A 566 -16.37 10.18 34.70
CA ASN A 566 -16.81 9.57 35.96
C ASN A 566 -15.73 8.65 36.56
N GLU A 567 -15.95 8.14 37.76
CA GLU A 567 -15.00 7.26 38.45
C GLU A 567 -14.81 5.92 37.70
N GLN A 568 -15.87 5.37 37.09
CA GLN A 568 -15.78 4.11 36.33
C GLN A 568 -14.88 4.26 35.09
N THR A 569 -15.03 5.34 34.32
CA THR A 569 -14.18 5.65 33.16
C THR A 569 -12.75 5.93 33.58
N GLN A 570 -12.54 6.52 34.76
CA GLN A 570 -11.22 6.71 35.33
C GLN A 570 -10.55 5.35 35.64
N GLN A 571 -11.30 4.38 36.17
CA GLN A 571 -10.79 3.01 36.35
C GLN A 571 -10.46 2.32 35.02
N VAL A 572 -11.25 2.54 33.97
CA VAL A 572 -10.93 2.04 32.62
C VAL A 572 -9.61 2.63 32.13
N ARG A 573 -9.40 3.94 32.28
CA ARG A 573 -8.14 4.60 31.92
C ARG A 573 -6.95 4.01 32.68
N LEU A 574 -7.06 3.88 34.01
CA LEU A 574 -6.00 3.30 34.84
C LEU A 574 -5.69 1.85 34.43
N SER A 575 -6.73 1.08 34.09
CA SER A 575 -6.59 -0.28 33.57
C SER A 575 -5.82 -0.31 32.24
N ILE A 576 -6.09 0.60 31.31
CA ILE A 576 -5.36 0.74 30.04
C ILE A 576 -3.89 1.12 30.28
N GLU A 577 -3.62 2.04 31.21
CA GLU A 577 -2.25 2.42 31.58
C GLU A 577 -1.48 1.22 32.18
N ALA A 578 -2.13 0.43 33.03
CA ALA A 578 -1.57 -0.80 33.59
C ALA A 578 -1.32 -1.88 32.52
N GLN A 579 -2.26 -2.05 31.57
CA GLN A 579 -2.08 -2.93 30.42
C GLN A 579 -0.88 -2.53 29.57
N LYS A 580 -0.71 -1.23 29.27
CA LYS A 580 0.43 -0.74 28.51
C LYS A 580 1.75 -1.08 29.20
N LYS A 581 1.84 -0.83 30.52
CA LYS A 581 3.00 -1.21 31.34
C LYS A 581 3.25 -2.72 31.29
N PHE A 582 2.21 -3.54 31.36
CA PHE A 582 2.31 -5.00 31.24
C PHE A 582 2.88 -5.43 29.89
N VAL A 583 2.38 -4.87 28.78
CA VAL A 583 2.87 -5.17 27.42
C VAL A 583 4.32 -4.74 27.25
N ASP A 584 4.70 -3.54 27.67
CA ASP A 584 6.08 -3.04 27.60
C ASP A 584 7.05 -3.98 28.32
N LYS A 585 6.65 -4.47 29.50
CA LYS A 585 7.45 -5.40 30.31
C LYS A 585 7.53 -6.80 29.68
N LEU A 586 6.46 -7.26 29.04
CA LEU A 586 6.47 -8.51 28.28
C LEU A 586 7.40 -8.43 27.04
N VAL A 587 7.44 -7.29 26.36
CA VAL A 587 8.37 -7.02 25.25
C VAL A 587 9.82 -7.05 25.74
N GLU A 588 10.11 -6.38 26.86
CA GLU A 588 11.44 -6.39 27.49
C GLU A 588 11.89 -7.82 27.84
N LEU A 589 11.02 -8.59 28.51
CA LEU A 589 11.26 -9.98 28.89
C LEU A 589 11.56 -10.86 27.66
N THR A 590 10.72 -10.79 26.63
CA THR A 590 10.88 -11.61 25.43
C THR A 590 12.12 -11.23 24.62
N ASN A 591 12.51 -9.95 24.60
CA ASN A 591 13.75 -9.51 23.96
C ASN A 591 14.99 -10.05 24.67
N ILE A 592 14.99 -10.15 26.01
CA ILE A 592 16.07 -10.79 26.77
C ILE A 592 16.20 -12.27 26.36
N VAL A 593 15.08 -13.00 26.32
CA VAL A 593 15.08 -14.43 25.98
C VAL A 593 15.50 -14.67 24.53
N LYS A 594 15.12 -13.80 23.59
CA LYS A 594 15.55 -13.90 22.19
C LYS A 594 17.06 -13.79 22.01
N ARG A 595 17.74 -12.99 22.84
CA ARG A 595 19.22 -12.82 22.81
C ARG A 595 19.98 -14.04 23.31
N VAL A 596 19.32 -14.93 24.06
CA VAL A 596 19.92 -16.17 24.54
C VAL A 596 20.19 -17.10 23.36
N GLN A 597 21.41 -17.58 23.25
CA GLN A 597 21.77 -18.61 22.28
C GLN A 597 21.47 -20.00 22.83
N GLY A 598 20.98 -20.89 21.98
CA GLY A 598 20.66 -22.27 22.35
C GLY A 598 19.29 -22.74 21.83
N PRO A 599 18.98 -24.03 22.02
CA PRO A 599 17.71 -24.61 21.61
C PRO A 599 16.54 -24.05 22.43
N ALA A 600 15.30 -24.22 21.93
CA ALA A 600 14.09 -23.70 22.55
C ALA A 600 13.97 -24.03 24.05
N LYS A 601 14.35 -25.26 24.47
CA LYS A 601 14.32 -25.68 25.88
C LYS A 601 15.20 -24.81 26.80
N VAL A 602 16.40 -24.44 26.37
CA VAL A 602 17.29 -23.56 27.15
C VAL A 602 16.69 -22.16 27.27
N LYS A 603 16.04 -21.68 26.20
CA LYS A 603 15.32 -20.39 26.21
C LYS A 603 14.09 -20.44 27.13
N GLU A 604 13.37 -21.56 27.16
CA GLU A 604 12.23 -21.79 28.06
C GLU A 604 12.68 -21.83 29.52
N GLU A 605 13.76 -22.53 29.85
CA GLU A 605 14.34 -22.54 31.21
C GLU A 605 14.78 -21.14 31.64
N LYS A 606 15.42 -20.39 30.74
CA LYS A 606 15.79 -19.00 31.01
C LYS A 606 14.57 -18.13 31.23
N LEU A 607 13.53 -18.24 30.40
CA LEU A 607 12.27 -17.50 30.58
C LEU A 607 11.62 -17.85 31.93
N ARG A 608 11.56 -19.14 32.28
CA ARG A 608 11.03 -19.59 33.57
C ARG A 608 11.80 -18.98 34.74
N SER A 609 13.13 -18.98 34.68
CA SER A 609 13.96 -18.36 35.73
C SER A 609 13.70 -16.85 35.88
N LEU A 610 13.45 -16.14 34.77
CA LEU A 610 13.18 -14.70 34.78
C LEU A 610 11.79 -14.36 35.32
N LEU A 611 10.82 -15.26 35.13
CA LEU A 611 9.48 -15.15 35.72
C LEU A 611 9.51 -15.47 37.21
N LEU A 612 10.23 -16.52 37.62
CA LEU A 612 10.37 -16.93 39.03
C LEU A 612 11.17 -15.95 39.88
N ALA A 613 12.03 -15.14 39.27
CA ALA A 613 12.78 -14.09 39.96
C ALA A 613 11.87 -12.99 40.55
N GLY A 614 10.61 -12.87 40.12
CA GLY A 614 9.66 -11.90 40.67
C GLY A 614 10.21 -10.47 40.62
N ASP A 615 10.31 -9.83 41.79
CA ASP A 615 10.83 -8.46 41.94
C ASP A 615 12.34 -8.34 41.64
N ASP A 616 13.10 -9.42 41.80
CA ASP A 616 14.53 -9.48 41.47
C ASP A 616 14.80 -9.67 39.97
N SER A 617 13.74 -9.78 39.16
CA SER A 617 13.84 -9.89 37.71
C SER A 617 14.45 -8.62 37.10
N PRO A 618 15.34 -8.72 36.09
CA PRO A 618 15.94 -7.55 35.44
C PRO A 618 14.90 -6.60 34.82
N VAL A 619 13.70 -7.11 34.55
CA VAL A 619 12.57 -6.36 33.97
C VAL A 619 11.87 -5.47 35.00
N LYS A 620 12.13 -5.65 36.31
CA LYS A 620 11.49 -4.91 37.42
C LYS A 620 9.95 -4.96 37.36
N PHE A 621 9.41 -6.13 37.08
CA PHE A 621 7.96 -6.39 37.09
C PHE A 621 7.70 -7.82 37.55
N ASN A 622 6.86 -7.97 38.56
CA ASN A 622 6.53 -9.26 39.12
C ASN A 622 5.37 -9.91 38.35
N PHE A 623 5.69 -10.84 37.45
CA PHE A 623 4.69 -11.58 36.68
C PHE A 623 3.98 -12.69 37.48
N LEU A 624 4.43 -12.99 38.72
CA LEU A 624 3.81 -14.00 39.59
C LEU A 624 2.65 -13.44 40.40
N ASN A 625 2.64 -12.14 40.66
CA ASN A 625 1.61 -11.48 41.42
C ASN A 625 1.59 -9.99 41.09
N PHE A 626 0.60 -9.56 40.33
CA PHE A 626 0.35 -8.16 40.03
C PHE A 626 -1.13 -7.83 40.21
N ASP A 627 -1.44 -6.54 40.43
CA ASP A 627 -2.83 -6.08 40.57
C ASP A 627 -3.65 -6.52 39.36
N PRO A 628 -4.84 -7.14 39.55
CA PRO A 628 -5.57 -7.72 38.44
C PRO A 628 -5.84 -6.72 37.31
N ILE A 629 -5.39 -7.04 36.11
CA ILE A 629 -5.61 -6.22 34.91
C ILE A 629 -6.55 -6.95 33.94
N PRO A 630 -7.44 -6.23 33.24
CA PRO A 630 -8.12 -6.79 32.08
C PRO A 630 -7.09 -7.10 31.00
N LEU A 631 -7.18 -8.25 30.35
CA LEU A 631 -6.26 -8.65 29.30
C LEU A 631 -6.50 -7.78 28.04
N PRO A 632 -5.46 -7.20 27.40
CA PRO A 632 -5.64 -6.40 26.18
C PRO A 632 -6.43 -7.13 25.09
N LEU A 633 -6.06 -8.40 24.84
CA LEU A 633 -6.67 -9.27 23.85
C LEU A 633 -8.17 -9.51 24.11
N ASP A 634 -8.53 -9.64 25.38
CA ASP A 634 -9.88 -9.98 25.82
C ASP A 634 -10.22 -9.25 27.13
N PRO A 635 -10.82 -8.04 27.05
CA PRO A 635 -11.03 -7.18 28.22
C PRO A 635 -12.04 -7.74 29.23
N GLU A 636 -12.81 -8.77 28.86
CA GLU A 636 -13.71 -9.49 29.77
C GLU A 636 -12.94 -10.41 30.73
N ILE A 637 -11.71 -10.81 30.36
CA ILE A 637 -10.86 -11.69 31.16
C ILE A 637 -9.87 -10.85 31.98
N ARG A 638 -9.93 -10.98 33.31
CA ARG A 638 -9.00 -10.33 34.24
C ARG A 638 -7.93 -11.31 34.69
N ILE A 639 -6.67 -10.96 34.48
CA ILE A 639 -5.51 -11.81 34.82
C ILE A 639 -4.78 -11.26 36.04
N ARG A 640 -4.23 -12.17 36.87
CA ARG A 640 -3.47 -11.81 38.09
C ARG A 640 -2.00 -12.26 38.08
N ARG A 641 -1.68 -13.32 37.30
CA ARG A 641 -0.33 -13.85 37.17
C ARG A 641 -0.12 -14.65 35.88
N ILE A 642 1.15 -14.88 35.54
CA ILE A 642 1.60 -15.84 34.52
C ILE A 642 2.11 -17.10 35.22
N ILE A 643 1.68 -18.28 34.78
CA ILE A 643 2.10 -19.58 35.32
C ILE A 643 3.44 -20.00 34.69
N PRO A 644 4.58 -19.96 35.42
CA PRO A 644 5.89 -20.19 34.83
C PRO A 644 6.12 -21.63 34.35
N ASP A 645 5.42 -22.60 34.93
CA ASP A 645 5.62 -24.01 34.61
C ASP A 645 5.03 -24.40 33.26
N LYS A 646 3.99 -23.70 32.83
CA LYS A 646 3.20 -24.01 31.61
C LYS A 646 3.60 -23.19 30.38
N ILE A 647 4.65 -22.36 30.47
CA ILE A 647 5.17 -21.60 29.33
C ILE A 647 5.76 -22.53 28.27
N LYS A 648 5.63 -22.15 26.99
CA LYS A 648 6.27 -22.85 25.86
C LYS A 648 6.74 -21.84 24.82
N ILE A 649 7.79 -22.17 24.08
CA ILE A 649 8.25 -21.38 22.93
C ILE A 649 8.04 -22.20 21.66
N PHE A 650 7.26 -21.66 20.72
CA PHE A 650 7.01 -22.34 19.45
C PHE A 650 8.28 -22.37 18.59
N LYS A 651 8.50 -23.50 17.91
CA LYS A 651 9.61 -23.67 16.96
C LYS A 651 9.30 -22.93 15.65
N SER A 652 9.58 -21.63 15.63
CA SER A 652 9.42 -20.77 14.45
C SER A 652 10.56 -19.73 14.40
N ALA A 653 10.83 -19.18 13.22
CA ALA A 653 11.88 -18.17 13.01
C ALA A 653 11.73 -16.95 13.93
N LYS A 654 10.49 -16.58 14.28
CA LYS A 654 10.15 -15.40 15.08
C LYS A 654 9.98 -15.69 16.57
N LEU A 655 10.08 -16.96 16.97
CA LEU A 655 9.96 -17.46 18.35
C LEU A 655 8.71 -16.93 19.09
N PRO A 656 7.48 -17.28 18.67
CA PRO A 656 6.27 -16.96 19.43
C PRO A 656 6.27 -17.60 20.82
N PHE A 657 5.78 -16.89 21.82
CA PHE A 657 5.75 -17.30 23.23
C PHE A 657 4.34 -17.69 23.66
N LEU A 658 4.14 -18.90 24.14
CA LEU A 658 2.92 -19.31 24.83
C LEU A 658 3.05 -18.97 26.32
N PHE A 659 2.21 -18.05 26.78
CA PHE A 659 2.03 -17.74 28.19
C PHE A 659 0.69 -18.29 28.65
N VAL A 660 0.67 -18.97 29.80
CA VAL A 660 -0.59 -19.37 30.44
C VAL A 660 -0.83 -18.42 31.60
N CYS A 661 -1.86 -17.59 31.48
CA CYS A 661 -2.27 -16.67 32.53
C CYS A 661 -3.26 -17.36 33.47
N GLU A 662 -3.22 -17.00 34.73
CA GLU A 662 -4.28 -17.35 35.68
C GLU A 662 -5.21 -16.15 35.85
N THR A 663 -6.50 -16.41 35.71
CA THR A 663 -7.55 -15.40 35.88
C THR A 663 -7.82 -15.14 37.36
N VAL A 664 -8.56 -14.06 37.65
CA VAL A 664 -9.05 -13.77 39.01
C VAL A 664 -9.93 -14.90 39.57
N ASP A 665 -10.63 -15.61 38.69
CA ASP A 665 -11.51 -16.73 39.03
C ASP A 665 -10.76 -18.06 39.24
N GLY A 666 -9.44 -18.07 39.00
CA GLY A 666 -8.58 -19.26 39.14
C GLY A 666 -8.48 -20.12 37.87
N GLU A 667 -9.19 -19.75 36.80
CA GLU A 667 -9.14 -20.44 35.51
C GLU A 667 -7.87 -20.10 34.72
N GLU A 668 -7.44 -21.03 33.87
CA GLU A 668 -6.27 -20.86 32.99
C GLU A 668 -6.66 -20.25 31.64
N TYR A 669 -5.97 -19.19 31.25
CA TYR A 669 -6.18 -18.52 29.97
C TYR A 669 -4.88 -18.47 29.15
N PRO A 670 -4.69 -19.41 28.20
CA PRO A 670 -3.48 -19.47 27.39
C PRO A 670 -3.49 -18.42 26.26
N ILE A 671 -2.39 -17.69 26.12
CA ILE A 671 -2.18 -16.65 25.10
C ILE A 671 -0.86 -16.84 24.39
N ILE A 672 -0.84 -16.57 23.08
CA ILE A 672 0.39 -16.51 22.30
C ILE A 672 0.78 -15.04 22.17
N PHE A 673 1.98 -14.70 22.59
CA PHE A 673 2.58 -13.40 22.35
C PHE A 673 3.60 -13.50 21.21
N LYS A 674 3.35 -12.78 20.13
CA LYS A 674 4.26 -12.67 18.99
C LYS A 674 4.99 -11.34 19.07
N ASN A 675 6.31 -11.41 18.96
CA ASN A 675 7.18 -10.24 18.94
C ASN A 675 8.05 -10.35 17.69
N GLY A 676 8.08 -9.33 16.83
CA GLY A 676 8.76 -9.31 15.54
C GLY A 676 7.87 -9.51 14.30
N ASP A 677 6.54 -9.52 14.47
CA ASP A 677 5.54 -9.70 13.41
C ASP A 677 4.46 -8.60 13.47
N ASP A 678 4.01 -8.10 12.33
CA ASP A 678 2.85 -7.19 12.23
C ASP A 678 1.56 -8.04 12.16
N LEU A 679 0.74 -8.00 13.22
CA LEU A 679 -0.48 -8.80 13.30
C LEU A 679 -1.72 -8.10 12.76
N ARG A 680 -1.62 -6.87 12.23
CA ARG A 680 -2.79 -6.13 11.73
C ARG A 680 -3.48 -6.86 10.57
N GLN A 681 -2.71 -7.56 9.75
CA GLN A 681 -3.24 -8.39 8.66
C GLN A 681 -4.06 -9.55 9.18
N ASP A 682 -3.50 -10.41 10.06
CA ASP A 682 -4.23 -11.51 10.69
C ASP A 682 -5.44 -11.01 11.47
N GLN A 683 -5.31 -9.87 12.17
CA GLN A 683 -6.41 -9.25 12.90
C GLN A 683 -7.56 -8.85 11.99
N LEU A 684 -7.28 -8.19 10.86
CA LEU A 684 -8.32 -7.83 9.87
C LEU A 684 -8.99 -9.09 9.34
N ILE A 685 -8.22 -10.10 8.94
CA ILE A 685 -8.79 -11.33 8.36
C ILE A 685 -9.67 -12.06 9.37
N LEU A 686 -9.24 -12.18 10.63
CA LEU A 686 -10.05 -12.83 11.66
C LEU A 686 -11.30 -12.03 12.01
N GLN A 687 -11.25 -10.69 11.99
CA GLN A 687 -12.46 -9.87 12.11
C GLN A 687 -13.44 -10.13 10.97
N ILE A 688 -12.96 -10.29 9.73
CA ILE A 688 -13.81 -10.66 8.60
C ILE A 688 -14.40 -12.08 8.79
N ILE A 689 -13.64 -13.04 9.31
CA ILE A 689 -14.15 -14.38 9.62
C ILE A 689 -15.20 -14.32 10.74
N MET A 690 -15.02 -13.49 11.77
CA MET A 690 -16.04 -13.24 12.80
C MET A 690 -17.32 -12.67 12.20
N LEU A 691 -17.19 -11.72 11.27
CA LEU A 691 -18.33 -11.15 10.56
C LEU A 691 -19.05 -12.21 9.70
N ILE A 692 -18.30 -13.05 8.98
CA ILE A 692 -18.85 -14.17 8.19
C ILE A 692 -19.63 -15.13 9.10
N ASP A 693 -19.03 -15.56 10.21
CA ASP A 693 -19.69 -16.46 11.17
C ASP A 693 -20.99 -15.83 11.70
N ARG A 694 -20.98 -14.53 12.01
CA ARG A 694 -22.17 -13.84 12.50
C ARG A 694 -23.27 -13.67 11.45
N ILE A 695 -22.91 -13.34 10.21
CA ILE A 695 -23.86 -13.26 9.09
C ILE A 695 -24.54 -14.62 8.88
N LEU A 696 -23.75 -15.70 8.86
CA LEU A 696 -24.27 -17.05 8.69
C LEU A 696 -25.18 -17.47 9.86
N ARG A 697 -24.80 -17.16 11.10
CA ARG A 697 -25.64 -17.42 12.29
C ARG A 697 -26.96 -16.64 12.26
N LYS A 698 -26.97 -15.39 11.78
CA LYS A 698 -28.20 -14.59 11.61
C LYS A 698 -29.19 -15.26 10.64
N GLU A 699 -28.68 -15.96 9.63
CA GLU A 699 -29.46 -16.77 8.69
C GLU A 699 -29.69 -18.22 9.17
N ASN A 700 -29.49 -18.50 10.46
CA ASN A 700 -29.64 -19.82 11.10
C ASN A 700 -28.68 -20.91 10.59
N ILE A 701 -27.50 -20.53 10.11
CA ILE A 701 -26.46 -21.47 9.67
C ILE A 701 -25.24 -21.36 10.59
N ASP A 702 -25.06 -22.34 11.46
CA ASP A 702 -23.85 -22.48 12.27
C ASP A 702 -22.86 -23.43 11.60
N LEU A 703 -21.85 -22.88 10.92
CA LEU A 703 -20.77 -23.66 10.31
C LEU A 703 -19.66 -24.03 11.30
N LYS A 704 -19.82 -23.79 12.60
CA LYS A 704 -18.85 -24.13 13.64
C LYS A 704 -17.45 -23.54 13.37
N LEU A 705 -17.39 -22.36 12.75
CA LEU A 705 -16.14 -21.61 12.54
C LEU A 705 -15.48 -21.29 13.89
N THR A 706 -14.15 -21.16 13.90
CA THR A 706 -13.38 -20.86 15.11
C THR A 706 -12.57 -19.56 14.91
N PRO A 707 -13.24 -18.39 14.88
CA PRO A 707 -12.54 -17.12 14.78
C PRO A 707 -11.86 -16.77 16.11
N TYR A 708 -10.60 -17.13 16.25
CA TYR A 708 -9.81 -16.83 17.45
C TYR A 708 -9.42 -15.35 17.51
N LYS A 709 -9.32 -14.79 18.74
CA LYS A 709 -9.01 -13.37 18.94
C LYS A 709 -7.55 -13.08 18.56
N VAL A 710 -7.32 -11.96 17.88
CA VAL A 710 -5.99 -11.39 17.60
C VAL A 710 -6.04 -9.90 17.88
N LEU A 711 -5.00 -9.40 18.55
CA LEU A 711 -4.83 -7.98 18.82
C LEU A 711 -3.39 -7.57 18.55
N SER A 712 -3.20 -6.68 17.60
CA SER A 712 -1.95 -5.94 17.44
C SER A 712 -1.86 -4.86 18.52
N THR A 713 -0.72 -4.80 19.23
CA THR A 713 -0.45 -3.76 20.24
C THR A 713 0.65 -2.80 19.78
N SER A 714 1.33 -3.12 18.67
CA SER A 714 2.35 -2.31 17.99
C SER A 714 2.50 -2.83 16.55
N LEU A 715 3.17 -2.08 15.67
CA LEU A 715 3.55 -2.54 14.32
C LEU A 715 4.49 -3.77 14.32
N LYS A 716 4.98 -4.20 15.48
CA LYS A 716 5.96 -5.29 15.62
C LYS A 716 5.53 -6.41 16.56
N TYR A 717 4.49 -6.24 17.37
CA TYR A 717 4.14 -7.24 18.37
C TYR A 717 2.66 -7.17 18.77
N GLY A 718 2.14 -8.30 19.25
CA GLY A 718 0.78 -8.42 19.71
C GLY A 718 0.42 -9.81 20.23
N PHE A 719 -0.87 -9.99 20.49
CA PHE A 719 -1.43 -11.18 21.10
C PHE A 719 -2.29 -11.97 20.13
N VAL A 720 -2.25 -13.29 20.26
CA VAL A 720 -3.11 -14.25 19.57
C VAL A 720 -3.69 -15.20 20.61
N GLN A 721 -4.99 -15.45 20.57
CA GLN A 721 -5.64 -16.41 21.44
C GLN A 721 -5.13 -17.82 21.13
N PHE A 722 -4.73 -18.56 22.16
CA PHE A 722 -4.38 -19.97 21.98
C PHE A 722 -5.65 -20.82 22.01
N ILE A 723 -5.84 -21.63 20.96
CA ILE A 723 -6.91 -22.61 20.89
C ILE A 723 -6.28 -24.00 21.00
N ASP A 724 -6.72 -24.78 21.98
CA ASP A 724 -6.23 -26.15 22.15
C ASP A 724 -6.60 -27.02 20.94
N SER A 725 -5.57 -27.40 20.18
CA SER A 725 -5.68 -27.99 18.85
C SER A 725 -4.34 -28.57 18.39
N GLN A 726 -4.38 -29.41 17.35
CA GLN A 726 -3.20 -30.02 16.74
C GLN A 726 -3.12 -29.68 15.25
N PRO A 727 -1.93 -29.31 14.73
CA PRO A 727 -1.73 -29.18 13.28
C PRO A 727 -2.00 -30.51 12.58
N LEU A 728 -2.64 -30.48 11.41
CA LEU A 728 -2.95 -31.69 10.65
C LEU A 728 -1.70 -32.51 10.34
N ARG A 729 -0.52 -31.87 10.15
CA ARG A 729 0.75 -32.61 10.01
C ARG A 729 1.01 -33.55 11.20
N ASN A 730 0.84 -33.06 12.43
CA ASN A 730 1.01 -33.85 13.66
C ASN A 730 -0.16 -34.83 13.88
N VAL A 731 -1.33 -34.54 13.34
CA VAL A 731 -2.44 -35.49 13.34
C VAL A 731 -2.12 -36.66 12.40
N LEU A 732 -1.51 -36.41 11.25
CA LEU A 732 -1.19 -37.47 10.28
C LEU A 732 0.11 -38.22 10.63
N GLU A 733 1.00 -37.64 11.43
CA GLU A 733 2.22 -38.29 11.92
C GLU A 733 2.00 -38.91 13.32
N PRO A 734 2.16 -40.24 13.51
CA PRO A 734 2.64 -41.27 12.58
C PRO A 734 1.53 -41.88 11.71
N LYS A 735 1.67 -41.79 10.36
CA LYS A 735 0.78 -42.29 9.27
C LYS A 735 -0.63 -42.77 9.68
N ARG A 736 -1.35 -41.98 10.48
CA ARG A 736 -2.72 -42.27 10.94
C ARG A 736 -3.68 -41.36 10.21
N THR A 737 -4.94 -41.78 10.09
CA THR A 737 -5.97 -40.96 9.45
C THR A 737 -6.61 -39.99 10.45
N ILE A 738 -7.31 -38.95 9.95
CA ILE A 738 -8.00 -37.99 10.83
C ILE A 738 -9.08 -38.72 11.63
N ARG A 739 -9.77 -39.67 10.99
CA ARG A 739 -10.74 -40.56 11.64
C ARG A 739 -10.13 -41.30 12.83
N GLN A 740 -8.98 -41.95 12.62
CA GLN A 740 -8.30 -42.73 13.67
C GLN A 740 -7.86 -41.85 14.85
N TYR A 741 -7.40 -40.63 14.57
CA TYR A 741 -7.07 -39.66 15.61
C TYR A 741 -8.28 -39.33 16.49
N LEU A 742 -9.39 -38.92 15.88
CA LEU A 742 -10.59 -38.54 16.63
C LEU A 742 -11.24 -39.72 17.36
N GLN A 743 -11.23 -40.93 16.78
CA GLN A 743 -11.62 -42.16 17.46
C GLN A 743 -10.79 -42.39 18.72
N SER A 744 -9.46 -42.25 18.64
CA SER A 744 -8.55 -42.45 19.78
C SER A 744 -8.76 -41.46 20.92
N LYS A 745 -9.33 -40.28 20.63
CA LYS A 745 -9.67 -39.26 21.64
C LYS A 745 -11.04 -39.49 22.25
N THR A 746 -11.99 -39.97 21.46
CA THR A 746 -13.36 -40.28 21.89
C THR A 746 -13.39 -41.42 22.92
N THR A 747 -12.59 -42.47 22.72
CA THR A 747 -12.58 -43.65 23.62
C THR A 747 -12.05 -43.35 25.02
N VAL A 748 -11.39 -42.21 25.24
CA VAL A 748 -10.83 -41.79 26.54
C VAL A 748 -11.84 -41.00 27.38
N THR A 749 -12.89 -40.45 26.78
CA THR A 749 -13.81 -39.49 27.44
C THR A 749 -15.19 -40.07 27.82
N ASN A 750 -15.33 -41.41 27.90
CA ASN A 750 -16.62 -42.07 28.16
C ASN A 750 -17.34 -41.53 29.41
N SER A 751 -18.36 -40.72 29.16
CA SER A 751 -19.54 -40.50 30.00
C SER A 751 -20.73 -41.09 29.24
N GLU A 752 -21.65 -41.71 29.98
CA GLU A 752 -22.62 -42.73 29.53
C GLU A 752 -23.71 -42.23 28.54
N ASP A 753 -23.65 -40.99 28.06
CA ASP A 753 -24.72 -40.33 27.27
C ASP A 753 -24.38 -40.06 25.79
N THR A 754 -23.23 -40.49 25.27
CA THR A 754 -22.84 -40.15 23.89
C THR A 754 -23.29 -41.22 22.87
N THR A 755 -24.23 -40.89 21.99
CA THR A 755 -24.63 -41.76 20.86
C THR A 755 -23.47 -41.86 19.86
N LEU A 756 -22.71 -42.96 19.93
CA LEU A 756 -21.64 -43.28 19.00
C LEU A 756 -22.22 -43.72 17.65
N ASN A 757 -21.65 -43.23 16.55
CA ASN A 757 -21.98 -43.73 15.21
C ASN A 757 -21.39 -45.13 14.98
N GLU A 758 -21.80 -45.82 13.91
CA GLU A 758 -21.17 -47.07 13.42
C GLU A 758 -19.65 -46.94 13.22
N THR A 759 -19.17 -45.71 13.05
CA THR A 759 -17.77 -45.34 12.85
C THR A 759 -16.99 -45.09 14.15
N GLY A 760 -17.61 -45.22 15.33
CA GLY A 760 -16.94 -45.02 16.64
C GLY A 760 -16.57 -43.56 16.98
N ILE A 761 -17.12 -42.58 16.25
CA ILE A 761 -16.97 -41.14 16.51
C ILE A 761 -18.35 -40.56 16.85
N PRO A 762 -18.48 -39.65 17.83
CA PRO A 762 -19.75 -39.00 18.16
C PRO A 762 -20.29 -38.22 16.96
N HIS A 763 -21.62 -38.21 16.80
CA HIS A 763 -22.27 -37.48 15.71
C HIS A 763 -21.91 -35.99 15.72
N GLU A 764 -21.86 -35.36 16.90
CA GLU A 764 -21.55 -33.94 17.06
C GLU A 764 -20.13 -33.58 16.57
N VAL A 765 -19.14 -34.42 16.86
CA VAL A 765 -17.74 -34.21 16.45
C VAL A 765 -17.62 -34.27 14.92
N MET A 766 -18.29 -35.25 14.31
CA MET A 766 -18.30 -35.37 12.86
C MET A 766 -19.06 -34.22 12.18
N ASP A 767 -20.22 -33.83 12.72
CA ASP A 767 -21.00 -32.70 12.23
C ASP A 767 -20.19 -31.39 12.32
N ALA A 768 -19.50 -31.17 13.44
CA ALA A 768 -18.60 -30.03 13.61
C ALA A 768 -17.46 -30.04 12.59
N TYR A 769 -16.89 -31.21 12.28
CA TYR A 769 -15.88 -31.35 11.24
C TYR A 769 -16.41 -30.99 9.85
N VAL A 770 -17.54 -31.57 9.44
CA VAL A 770 -18.13 -31.31 8.11
C VAL A 770 -18.47 -29.83 7.94
N LYS A 771 -19.11 -29.23 8.95
CA LYS A 771 -19.51 -27.82 8.96
C LYS A 771 -18.32 -26.87 8.93
N SER A 772 -17.33 -27.08 9.79
CA SER A 772 -16.14 -26.21 9.86
C SER A 772 -15.27 -26.34 8.61
N CYS A 773 -15.13 -27.56 8.08
CA CYS A 773 -14.46 -27.80 6.81
C CYS A 773 -15.14 -27.04 5.66
N ALA A 774 -16.46 -27.16 5.50
CA ALA A 774 -17.21 -26.43 4.48
C ALA A 774 -17.07 -24.91 4.63
N GLY A 775 -17.22 -24.40 5.87
CA GLY A 775 -17.10 -22.97 6.16
C GLY A 775 -15.74 -22.39 5.81
N TYR A 776 -14.64 -23.01 6.27
CA TYR A 776 -13.30 -22.53 5.96
C TYR A 776 -12.93 -22.69 4.47
N CYS A 777 -13.47 -23.68 3.77
CA CYS A 777 -13.27 -23.80 2.33
C CYS A 777 -13.89 -22.61 1.56
N VAL A 778 -15.09 -22.16 1.93
CA VAL A 778 -15.73 -20.97 1.33
C VAL A 778 -15.00 -19.68 1.76
N VAL A 779 -14.68 -19.53 3.05
CA VAL A 779 -13.97 -18.36 3.59
C VAL A 779 -12.62 -18.16 2.90
N THR A 780 -11.82 -19.21 2.79
CA THR A 780 -10.48 -19.12 2.19
C THR A 780 -10.52 -18.86 0.69
N TYR A 781 -11.54 -19.37 -0.01
CA TYR A 781 -11.81 -19.03 -1.41
C TYR A 781 -12.12 -17.53 -1.57
N LEU A 782 -13.08 -17.02 -0.78
CA LEU A 782 -13.53 -15.62 -0.86
C LEU A 782 -12.39 -14.64 -0.54
N LEU A 783 -11.63 -14.90 0.51
CA LEU A 783 -10.51 -14.06 0.93
C LEU A 783 -9.22 -14.30 0.12
N GLY A 784 -9.21 -15.33 -0.74
CA GLY A 784 -8.05 -15.72 -1.54
C GLY A 784 -6.83 -16.03 -0.69
N VAL A 785 -7.00 -16.78 0.40
CA VAL A 785 -5.90 -17.09 1.35
C VAL A 785 -4.96 -18.12 0.73
N GLY A 786 -3.68 -17.76 0.58
CA GLY A 786 -2.62 -18.61 0.06
C GLY A 786 -1.88 -19.41 1.14
N ASP A 787 -0.92 -20.25 0.73
CA ASP A 787 -0.01 -20.99 1.61
C ASP A 787 -0.68 -21.90 2.67
N ARG A 788 -1.84 -22.49 2.33
CA ARG A 788 -2.64 -23.34 3.24
C ARG A 788 -2.08 -24.77 3.46
N HIS A 789 -0.83 -24.96 3.85
CA HIS A 789 -0.26 -26.31 4.10
C HIS A 789 -0.75 -26.95 5.42
N LEU A 790 -0.43 -28.24 5.61
CA LEU A 790 -0.92 -29.07 6.74
C LEU A 790 -0.51 -28.55 8.14
N ASP A 791 0.43 -27.61 8.25
CA ASP A 791 0.76 -26.97 9.53
C ASP A 791 -0.13 -25.76 9.83
N ASN A 792 -0.72 -25.16 8.79
CA ASN A 792 -1.62 -24.02 8.90
C ASN A 792 -3.09 -24.44 9.04
N LEU A 793 -3.34 -25.76 9.07
CA LEU A 793 -4.64 -26.37 9.29
C LEU A 793 -4.62 -27.02 10.67
N LEU A 794 -5.41 -26.51 11.60
CA LEU A 794 -5.49 -27.03 12.96
C LEU A 794 -6.81 -27.78 13.17
N LEU A 795 -6.74 -28.88 13.90
CA LEU A 795 -7.88 -29.72 14.26
C LEU A 795 -8.04 -29.72 15.79
N ARG A 796 -9.26 -29.42 16.25
CA ARG A 796 -9.65 -29.58 17.66
C ARG A 796 -10.11 -31.01 17.93
N ASP A 797 -9.96 -31.45 19.17
CA ASP A 797 -10.49 -32.75 19.61
C ASP A 797 -12.04 -32.81 19.54
N SER A 798 -12.71 -31.64 19.51
CA SER A 798 -14.15 -31.49 19.24
C SER A 798 -14.54 -31.63 17.76
N GLY A 799 -13.58 -31.91 16.87
CA GLY A 799 -13.81 -32.12 15.44
C GLY A 799 -13.74 -30.85 14.59
N GLN A 800 -13.68 -29.66 15.18
CA GLN A 800 -13.60 -28.40 14.42
C GLN A 800 -12.24 -28.26 13.73
N LEU A 801 -12.27 -28.08 12.41
CA LEU A 801 -11.12 -27.74 11.58
C LEU A 801 -11.08 -26.22 11.38
N PHE A 802 -9.92 -25.61 11.59
CA PHE A 802 -9.74 -24.18 11.36
C PHE A 802 -8.36 -23.83 10.82
N HIS A 803 -8.28 -22.67 10.17
CA HIS A 803 -7.06 -22.21 9.50
C HIS A 803 -6.36 -21.15 10.36
N ILE A 804 -5.03 -21.16 10.36
CA ILE A 804 -4.18 -20.16 11.01
C ILE A 804 -3.20 -19.53 10.02
N ASP A 805 -2.52 -18.47 10.47
CA ASP A 805 -1.46 -17.76 9.73
C ASP A 805 -1.96 -17.16 8.42
N PHE A 806 -2.52 -15.94 8.44
CA PHE A 806 -3.09 -15.31 7.24
C PHE A 806 -2.11 -14.38 6.53
N GLY A 807 -0.82 -14.70 6.57
CA GLY A 807 0.26 -13.89 5.99
C GLY A 807 0.26 -13.79 4.46
N PHE A 808 -0.53 -14.59 3.75
CA PHE A 808 -0.72 -14.50 2.29
C PHE A 808 -2.21 -14.46 1.95
N ILE A 809 -2.68 -13.33 1.44
CA ILE A 809 -4.11 -13.11 1.10
C ILE A 809 -4.29 -12.57 -0.33
N MET A 810 -5.56 -12.44 -0.77
CA MET A 810 -5.92 -11.82 -2.04
C MET A 810 -5.33 -12.50 -3.29
N GLY A 811 -5.16 -13.83 -3.21
CA GLY A 811 -4.66 -14.67 -4.30
C GLY A 811 -3.14 -14.73 -4.41
N ARG A 812 -2.41 -14.16 -3.45
CA ARG A 812 -0.97 -14.41 -3.31
C ARG A 812 -0.74 -15.78 -2.74
N ASP A 813 0.19 -16.51 -3.33
CA ASP A 813 0.66 -17.78 -2.82
C ASP A 813 2.16 -17.89 -3.12
N PRO A 814 2.98 -18.42 -2.21
CA PRO A 814 4.38 -18.73 -2.50
C PRO A 814 4.53 -19.75 -3.64
N LYS A 815 3.48 -20.51 -3.98
CA LYS A 815 3.49 -21.49 -5.07
C LYS A 815 3.11 -20.87 -6.41
N PRO A 816 3.78 -21.26 -7.52
CA PRO A 816 3.60 -20.64 -8.84
C PRO A 816 2.24 -20.89 -9.51
N LEU A 817 1.42 -21.83 -9.02
CA LEU A 817 0.07 -22.13 -9.50
C LEU A 817 -0.85 -22.43 -8.31
N PRO A 818 -1.40 -21.41 -7.63
CA PRO A 818 -2.30 -21.63 -6.51
C PRO A 818 -3.63 -22.20 -6.99
N GLN A 819 -4.10 -23.25 -6.30
CA GLN A 819 -5.48 -23.71 -6.45
C GLN A 819 -6.41 -22.66 -5.85
N ALA A 820 -7.46 -22.28 -6.58
CA ALA A 820 -8.39 -21.24 -6.17
C ALA A 820 -9.18 -21.60 -4.90
N MET A 821 -9.48 -22.88 -4.69
CA MET A 821 -10.10 -23.41 -3.47
C MET A 821 -9.31 -24.64 -3.03
N ARG A 822 -8.96 -24.73 -1.75
CA ARG A 822 -8.11 -25.81 -1.26
C ARG A 822 -8.90 -26.81 -0.43
N VAL A 823 -9.06 -28.01 -0.99
CA VAL A 823 -9.60 -29.19 -0.30
C VAL A 823 -8.50 -30.25 -0.39
N SER A 824 -7.91 -30.67 0.73
CA SER A 824 -6.84 -31.67 0.70
C SER A 824 -7.40 -33.11 0.63
N LYS A 825 -6.59 -34.05 0.14
CA LYS A 825 -6.93 -35.49 0.18
C LYS A 825 -7.27 -35.95 1.59
N ASP A 826 -6.51 -35.46 2.56
CA ASP A 826 -6.68 -35.82 3.97
C ASP A 826 -8.00 -35.26 4.52
N MET A 827 -8.42 -34.07 4.08
CA MET A 827 -9.71 -33.50 4.49
C MET A 827 -10.90 -34.32 3.97
N MET A 828 -10.77 -34.89 2.77
CA MET A 828 -11.79 -35.71 2.11
C MET A 828 -11.96 -37.09 2.74
N GLU A 829 -10.96 -37.63 3.43
CA GLU A 829 -11.01 -38.96 4.07
C GLU A 829 -12.16 -39.10 5.08
N MET A 830 -12.55 -37.99 5.71
CA MET A 830 -13.64 -37.94 6.69
C MET A 830 -15.03 -37.74 6.07
N LEU A 831 -15.10 -37.44 4.77
CA LEU A 831 -16.34 -37.19 4.04
C LEU A 831 -16.75 -38.44 3.27
N ASP A 832 -17.57 -39.29 3.89
CA ASP A 832 -18.29 -40.36 3.17
C ASP A 832 -19.34 -39.76 2.21
N ASP A 833 -19.99 -40.59 1.39
CA ASP A 833 -20.86 -40.11 0.30
C ASP A 833 -22.00 -39.20 0.79
N GLN A 834 -22.61 -39.55 1.92
CA GLN A 834 -23.68 -38.75 2.51
C GLN A 834 -23.15 -37.45 3.12
N ARG A 835 -22.05 -37.50 3.88
CA ARG A 835 -21.43 -36.31 4.48
C ARG A 835 -20.83 -35.39 3.44
N PHE A 836 -20.41 -35.91 2.30
CA PHE A 836 -19.93 -35.11 1.19
C PHE A 836 -21.08 -34.28 0.58
N LEU A 837 -22.28 -34.86 0.44
CA LEU A 837 -23.47 -34.10 0.04
C LEU A 837 -23.82 -33.01 1.06
N ASP A 838 -23.72 -33.31 2.36
CA ASP A 838 -23.91 -32.31 3.41
C ASP A 838 -22.85 -31.19 3.33
N PHE A 839 -21.58 -31.55 3.11
CA PHE A 839 -20.48 -30.60 2.87
C PHE A 839 -20.78 -29.67 1.70
N LEU A 840 -21.21 -30.20 0.55
CA LEU A 840 -21.58 -29.41 -0.63
C LEU A 840 -22.76 -28.47 -0.31
N ARG A 841 -23.80 -28.98 0.35
CA ARG A 841 -24.96 -28.16 0.76
C ARG A 841 -24.51 -27.00 1.64
N HIS A 842 -23.64 -27.24 2.62
CA HIS A 842 -23.09 -26.19 3.48
C HIS A 842 -22.26 -25.18 2.69
N CYS A 843 -21.41 -25.62 1.75
CA CYS A 843 -20.63 -24.74 0.89
C CYS A 843 -21.51 -23.83 0.03
N PHE A 844 -22.50 -24.39 -0.66
CA PHE A 844 -23.39 -23.63 -1.55
C PHE A 844 -24.24 -22.64 -0.77
N THR A 845 -24.84 -23.07 0.35
CA THR A 845 -25.71 -22.21 1.14
C THR A 845 -24.92 -21.04 1.74
N ALA A 846 -23.72 -21.32 2.29
CA ALA A 846 -22.84 -20.29 2.82
C ALA A 846 -22.42 -19.29 1.73
N PHE A 847 -22.03 -19.77 0.55
CA PHE A 847 -21.61 -18.91 -0.55
C PHE A 847 -22.74 -17.97 -0.99
N ILE A 848 -23.96 -18.47 -1.18
CA ILE A 848 -25.10 -17.64 -1.59
C ILE A 848 -25.44 -16.58 -0.53
N ILE A 849 -25.45 -16.94 0.75
CA ILE A 849 -25.69 -15.96 1.82
C ILE A 849 -24.62 -14.87 1.79
N LEU A 850 -23.34 -15.25 1.74
CA LEU A 850 -22.24 -14.28 1.75
C LEU A 850 -22.26 -13.38 0.51
N ARG A 851 -22.68 -13.88 -0.66
CA ARG A 851 -22.88 -13.07 -1.88
C ARG A 851 -23.90 -11.95 -1.69
N LYS A 852 -24.98 -12.17 -0.94
CA LYS A 852 -25.98 -11.13 -0.64
C LYS A 852 -25.41 -9.98 0.21
N HIS A 853 -24.35 -10.24 0.97
CA HIS A 853 -23.67 -9.28 1.84
C HIS A 853 -22.33 -8.77 1.26
N ALA A 854 -22.04 -8.99 -0.03
CA ALA A 854 -20.79 -8.59 -0.67
C ALA A 854 -20.43 -7.10 -0.46
N ASN A 855 -21.43 -6.22 -0.44
CA ASN A 855 -21.24 -4.78 -0.21
C ASN A 855 -20.62 -4.47 1.16
N VAL A 856 -20.99 -5.21 2.21
CA VAL A 856 -20.44 -5.01 3.56
C VAL A 856 -18.95 -5.28 3.55
N PHE A 857 -18.53 -6.39 2.94
CA PHE A 857 -17.12 -6.72 2.80
C PHE A 857 -16.38 -5.66 1.98
N ALA A 858 -16.96 -5.20 0.86
CA ALA A 858 -16.36 -4.13 0.05
C ALA A 858 -16.17 -2.83 0.84
N ASN A 859 -17.18 -2.40 1.62
CA ASN A 859 -17.08 -1.21 2.47
C ASN A 859 -15.97 -1.34 3.51
N LEU A 860 -15.90 -2.49 4.19
CA LEU A 860 -14.89 -2.73 5.23
C LEU A 860 -13.47 -2.76 4.65
N PHE A 861 -13.26 -3.43 3.52
CA PHE A 861 -11.96 -3.42 2.86
C PHE A 861 -11.60 -2.05 2.29
N SER A 862 -12.57 -1.30 1.77
CA SER A 862 -12.35 0.06 1.25
C SER A 862 -11.83 1.01 2.33
N LEU A 863 -12.33 0.90 3.57
CA LEU A 863 -11.86 1.71 4.71
C LEU A 863 -10.46 1.29 5.21
N MET A 864 -9.99 0.10 4.84
CA MET A 864 -8.67 -0.42 5.23
C MET A 864 -7.57 -0.18 4.19
N LEU A 865 -7.89 0.31 2.99
CA LEU A 865 -6.93 0.48 1.89
C LEU A 865 -5.75 1.39 2.26
N ASP A 866 -6.03 2.44 3.02
CA ASP A 866 -5.01 3.41 3.40
C ASP A 866 -4.26 3.02 4.69
N ALA A 867 -4.63 1.94 5.39
CA ALA A 867 -4.06 1.55 6.70
C ALA A 867 -2.57 1.08 6.64
N ASN A 868 -1.92 1.14 5.47
CA ASN A 868 -0.53 0.72 5.25
C ASN A 868 -0.24 -0.70 5.78
N ILE A 869 -1.19 -1.63 5.61
CA ILE A 869 -1.00 -3.06 5.91
C ILE A 869 -0.19 -3.69 4.75
N PRO A 870 0.88 -4.46 5.01
CA PRO A 870 1.86 -4.86 3.97
C PRO A 870 1.25 -5.47 2.70
N ASP A 871 0.37 -6.48 2.82
CA ASP A 871 -0.19 -7.12 1.62
C ASP A 871 -1.21 -6.27 0.88
N ILE A 872 -2.06 -5.55 1.62
CA ILE A 872 -3.11 -4.67 1.08
C ILE A 872 -2.48 -3.46 0.38
N ALA A 873 -1.43 -2.90 0.97
CA ALA A 873 -0.71 -1.73 0.45
C ALA A 873 -0.08 -1.97 -0.92
N LEU A 874 0.28 -3.22 -1.24
CA LEU A 874 0.97 -3.55 -2.48
C LEU A 874 0.02 -3.64 -3.69
N GLU A 875 -1.29 -3.83 -3.49
CA GLU A 875 -2.31 -3.85 -4.57
C GLU A 875 -3.58 -3.07 -4.19
N ARG A 876 -3.43 -1.84 -3.64
CA ARG A 876 -4.55 -1.03 -3.14
C ARG A 876 -5.73 -0.94 -4.12
N ASP A 877 -5.47 -0.51 -5.36
CA ASP A 877 -6.51 -0.24 -6.37
C ASP A 877 -7.22 -1.52 -6.87
N LYS A 878 -6.60 -2.68 -6.68
CA LYS A 878 -7.13 -3.97 -7.15
C LYS A 878 -7.70 -4.82 -6.01
N THR A 879 -7.44 -4.48 -4.76
CA THR A 879 -7.82 -5.31 -3.61
C THR A 879 -9.34 -5.49 -3.51
N VAL A 880 -10.10 -4.40 -3.48
CA VAL A 880 -11.57 -4.48 -3.39
C VAL A 880 -12.16 -5.17 -4.63
N LYS A 881 -11.63 -4.88 -5.82
CA LYS A 881 -12.08 -5.52 -7.06
C LYS A 881 -11.84 -7.02 -7.06
N LYS A 882 -10.64 -7.48 -6.70
CA LYS A 882 -10.30 -8.90 -6.60
C LYS A 882 -11.18 -9.64 -5.60
N LEU A 883 -11.52 -8.99 -4.49
CA LEU A 883 -12.45 -9.56 -3.49
C LEU A 883 -13.84 -9.74 -4.09
N LEU A 884 -14.37 -8.68 -4.72
CA LEU A 884 -15.69 -8.70 -5.37
C LEU A 884 -15.77 -9.70 -6.52
N ASP A 885 -14.70 -9.85 -7.30
CA ASP A 885 -14.61 -10.84 -8.38
C ASP A 885 -14.77 -12.28 -7.85
N LYS A 886 -14.38 -12.56 -6.59
CA LYS A 886 -14.60 -13.88 -5.94
C LYS A 886 -16.06 -14.13 -5.58
N PHE A 887 -16.85 -13.10 -5.32
CA PHE A 887 -18.28 -13.26 -5.06
C PHE A 887 -19.08 -13.57 -6.33
N ARG A 888 -18.50 -13.40 -7.52
CA ARG A 888 -19.17 -13.66 -8.81
C ARG A 888 -20.55 -13.00 -8.88
N LEU A 889 -20.59 -11.70 -8.61
CA LEU A 889 -21.81 -10.88 -8.70
C LEU A 889 -22.30 -10.70 -10.15
N ASP A 890 -21.48 -11.08 -11.12
CA ASP A 890 -21.81 -11.17 -12.54
C ASP A 890 -22.75 -12.34 -12.88
N LEU A 891 -22.83 -13.34 -12.02
CA LEU A 891 -23.66 -14.54 -12.20
C LEU A 891 -24.94 -14.46 -11.36
N ASP A 892 -26.01 -15.11 -11.82
CA ASP A 892 -27.16 -15.42 -10.97
C ASP A 892 -26.82 -16.53 -9.95
N ASP A 893 -27.75 -16.83 -9.04
CA ASP A 893 -27.53 -17.79 -7.97
C ASP A 893 -27.29 -19.21 -8.49
N GLU A 894 -27.99 -19.64 -9.54
CA GLU A 894 -27.82 -20.98 -10.13
C GLU A 894 -26.46 -21.14 -10.81
N ASN A 895 -26.05 -20.18 -11.65
CA ASN A 895 -24.76 -20.23 -12.32
C ASN A 895 -23.60 -20.07 -11.33
N ALA A 896 -23.78 -19.29 -10.25
CA ALA A 896 -22.78 -19.17 -9.21
C ALA A 896 -22.57 -20.47 -8.42
N ILE A 897 -23.64 -21.22 -8.13
CA ILE A 897 -23.54 -22.56 -7.52
C ILE A 897 -22.83 -23.52 -8.48
N SER A 898 -23.20 -23.52 -9.77
CA SER A 898 -22.55 -24.34 -10.79
C SER A 898 -21.05 -24.03 -10.89
N TYR A 899 -20.69 -22.75 -10.85
CA TYR A 899 -19.29 -22.31 -10.83
C TYR A 899 -18.55 -22.80 -9.58
N LEU A 900 -19.12 -22.64 -8.39
CA LEU A 900 -18.49 -23.10 -7.15
C LEU A 900 -18.35 -24.64 -7.13
N LYS A 901 -19.34 -25.36 -7.64
CA LYS A 901 -19.27 -26.82 -7.80
C LYS A 901 -18.11 -27.24 -8.69
N ASN A 902 -17.99 -26.65 -9.89
CA ASN A 902 -16.88 -26.93 -10.80
C ASN A 902 -15.52 -26.62 -10.17
N LEU A 903 -15.46 -25.59 -9.31
CA LEU A 903 -14.27 -25.25 -8.55
C LEU A 903 -13.88 -26.38 -7.59
N ILE A 904 -14.83 -26.86 -6.78
CA ILE A 904 -14.63 -27.99 -5.84
C ILE A 904 -14.22 -29.25 -6.61
N ASP A 905 -14.92 -29.58 -7.68
CA ASP A 905 -14.64 -30.75 -8.51
C ASP A 905 -13.24 -30.68 -9.13
N SER A 906 -12.82 -29.50 -9.59
CA SER A 906 -11.46 -29.28 -10.11
C SER A 906 -10.38 -29.45 -9.03
N SER A 907 -10.64 -28.98 -7.81
CA SER A 907 -9.72 -29.12 -6.69
C SER A 907 -9.58 -30.58 -6.25
N ILE A 908 -10.67 -31.37 -6.31
CA ILE A 908 -10.64 -32.81 -6.00
C ILE A 908 -9.95 -33.60 -7.14
N SER A 909 -10.30 -33.30 -8.39
CA SER A 909 -9.75 -33.92 -9.60
C SER A 909 -8.23 -33.74 -9.70
N ALA A 910 -7.73 -32.55 -9.35
CA ALA A 910 -6.30 -32.26 -9.31
C ALA A 910 -5.51 -33.13 -8.31
N ILE A 911 -6.20 -33.82 -7.39
CA ILE A 911 -5.59 -34.57 -6.28
C ILE A 911 -5.77 -36.08 -6.45
N VAL A 912 -6.88 -36.58 -7.04
CA VAL A 912 -7.16 -38.02 -7.12
C VAL A 912 -7.86 -38.44 -8.43
N PRO A 913 -7.15 -39.11 -9.36
CA PRO A 913 -7.77 -39.63 -10.60
C PRO A 913 -8.81 -40.75 -10.40
N GLN A 914 -8.74 -41.51 -9.29
CA GLN A 914 -9.59 -42.70 -9.07
C GLN A 914 -10.91 -42.40 -8.33
N VAL A 915 -11.01 -41.25 -7.66
CA VAL A 915 -12.19 -40.87 -6.85
C VAL A 915 -13.21 -40.09 -7.70
N TYR A 916 -12.74 -39.48 -8.79
CA TYR A 916 -13.58 -38.78 -9.77
C TYR A 916 -14.66 -39.66 -10.40
N ASP A 917 -14.33 -40.92 -10.75
CA ASP A 917 -15.29 -41.86 -11.36
C ASP A 917 -16.44 -42.24 -10.40
N TYR A 918 -16.19 -42.23 -9.10
CA TYR A 918 -17.21 -42.52 -8.10
C TYR A 918 -18.16 -41.32 -7.91
N PHE A 919 -17.60 -40.10 -7.82
CA PHE A 919 -18.39 -38.87 -7.66
C PHE A 919 -19.15 -38.46 -8.92
N HIS A 920 -18.60 -38.68 -10.12
CA HIS A 920 -19.29 -38.40 -11.37
C HIS A 920 -20.62 -39.18 -11.48
N ASN A 921 -20.62 -40.43 -11.04
CA ASN A 921 -21.82 -41.28 -11.02
C ASN A 921 -22.85 -40.83 -9.99
N LEU A 922 -22.43 -40.32 -8.83
CA LEU A 922 -23.33 -39.77 -7.81
C LEU A 922 -23.95 -38.42 -8.25
N LEU A 923 -23.17 -37.59 -8.93
CA LEU A 923 -23.62 -36.29 -9.45
C LEU A 923 -24.65 -36.42 -10.60
N LEU A 924 -24.60 -37.52 -11.35
CA LEU A 924 -25.62 -37.86 -12.34
C LEU A 924 -26.95 -38.29 -11.70
N ALA A 925 -26.94 -38.75 -10.45
CA ALA A 925 -28.15 -39.13 -9.72
C ALA A 925 -28.89 -37.95 -9.06
N PHE A 926 -28.27 -36.76 -9.05
CA PHE A 926 -28.85 -35.51 -8.51
C PHE A 926 -29.41 -34.58 -9.60
N ARG A 927 -29.34 -34.99 -10.87
CA ARG A 927 -30.03 -34.39 -12.01
C ARG A 927 -31.34 -35.13 -12.24
#